data_AF-A0ABF7QKC4-F1
#
_entry.id   AF-A0ABF7QKC4-F1
#
_cell.length_a   1.000
_cell.length_b   1.000
_cell.length_c   1.000
_cell.angle_alpha   90.00
_cell.angle_beta   90.00
_cell.angle_gamma   90.00
#
_symmetry.space_group_name_H-M   'P 1'
#
loop_
_entity.id
_entity.type
_entity.pdbx_description
1 polymer ?
#
loop_
_entity_poly.entity_id
_entity_poly.type
_entity_poly.pdbx_seq_one_letter_code
_entity_poly.pdbx_strand_id
1 'polypeptide(L)'
;MFQPFVQTLKTSASTGVRWDLWYANSTGFYMNEGAEIALKITVANPTAGCSIRCYCTGAAATENNNNWSKSWTNMCTEEAARHTGVTYTPQGDSTHPSSRTGIFTFAANYDGEPIILARTAQYDLTTEGTVQLDTWIDNPSSGSILHGVVSLQIADVSVTPPGTPTFRVVSPGGFINEGDMVDITLQTENITPGTTCTVQIVNTAANSADWIEDNHTQWTNACAAVGCTYTIRTSSSGLITFGSGYSDANPIHYTRTSKADNLTEAATEQVDWIFANFSDSSMRIYSSAVSYWLIDTSQNPTAPAFQIKMSPNNPNPGDTITYTLKSETGATGGGTVVFAQGGDASDADFNISLDDLLTNLAATQPANMSYDTSTNTLTVTSSWTGTASTTRILNPATTATKHTISLASAGGGAVLVVADDVCYIGGAGAVAPFTYASGINLSGADFGSFLINSNTVLDYYATKDFHVARFPVKWEYLQSAAFGSLNTSNTNAFVAMVKYWTNTKGRFAIVDLHSYSKLNNVQIGITGSLVRPQALCDLWVKLVGALQAASVDMSKVILDFMNEPTNLAADWRRYAQATANAVRARTTFTGMIMIEGVSGSSAMNWSANKNDSELVKFYDPANNYAFQPHQYLDSNGSGTLGSCAVNSNSRISSITNWARTNGKKLFLGEIAWGDDSIAGNEQCAVEYQQIMTRLTVSDDDVWIGYTYWGAGQFWAAGYPFKLDPSAYDGSVPDTQQMYELLLYNRFTA
;
A
#
# COMPACT_ATOMS: atom_id res chain seq x y z
N MET A 1 20.02 35.52 21.38
CA MET A 1 19.09 36.00 20.33
C MET A 1 18.20 34.81 20.03
N PHE A 2 17.03 34.73 20.69
CA PHE A 2 16.17 33.55 20.70
C PHE A 2 15.09 33.72 19.61
N GLN A 3 14.90 32.70 18.77
CA GLN A 3 13.85 32.70 17.75
C GLN A 3 12.59 32.04 18.34
N PRO A 4 11.46 32.77 18.48
CA PRO A 4 10.18 32.15 18.80
C PRO A 4 9.63 31.41 17.57
N PHE A 5 9.21 30.15 17.74
CA PHE A 5 8.37 29.49 16.76
C PHE A 5 6.92 29.91 16.99
N VAL A 6 6.31 30.56 16.01
CA VAL A 6 4.91 31.01 16.06
C VAL A 6 4.09 30.09 15.17
N GLN A 7 3.18 29.30 15.76
CA GLN A 7 2.15 28.62 15.00
C GLN A 7 0.90 29.52 14.96
N THR A 8 0.75 30.31 13.90
CA THR A 8 -0.48 31.08 13.67
C THR A 8 -1.53 30.20 13.01
N LEU A 9 -2.51 29.72 13.78
CA LEU A 9 -3.68 29.03 13.26
C LEU A 9 -4.78 30.06 12.95
N LYS A 10 -5.04 30.30 11.66
CA LYS A 10 -6.11 31.20 11.19
C LYS A 10 -7.38 30.40 10.93
N THR A 11 -8.51 30.79 11.52
CA THR A 11 -9.83 30.31 11.05
C THR A 11 -10.93 31.39 11.06
N SER A 12 -11.60 31.46 9.91
CA SER A 12 -12.82 32.19 9.50
C SER A 12 -12.96 33.70 9.80
N ALA A 13 -13.40 34.45 8.79
CA ALA A 13 -13.69 35.89 8.90
C ALA A 13 -14.91 36.23 9.78
N SER A 14 -15.65 35.24 10.30
CA SER A 14 -16.94 35.43 10.98
C SER A 14 -16.87 35.53 12.51
N THR A 15 -15.79 35.08 13.17
CA THR A 15 -15.71 35.04 14.65
C THR A 15 -14.72 36.03 15.28
N GLY A 16 -13.78 36.59 14.51
CA GLY A 16 -12.84 37.62 14.98
C GLY A 16 -11.77 37.17 15.99
N VAL A 17 -11.75 35.91 16.43
CA VAL A 17 -10.75 35.39 17.37
C VAL A 17 -9.50 34.89 16.63
N ARG A 18 -8.31 35.21 17.18
CA ARG A 18 -7.00 34.69 16.76
C ARG A 18 -6.24 34.25 18.00
N TRP A 19 -5.38 33.26 17.88
CA TRP A 19 -4.47 32.91 18.96
C TRP A 19 -3.12 32.50 18.40
N ASP A 20 -2.08 32.74 19.19
CA ASP A 20 -0.70 32.44 18.89
C ASP A 20 -0.10 31.72 20.11
N LEU A 21 0.53 30.57 19.90
CA LEU A 21 1.27 29.89 20.95
C LEU A 21 2.75 30.21 20.82
N TRP A 22 3.37 30.55 21.95
CA TRP A 22 4.77 30.90 22.08
C TRP A 22 5.44 29.98 23.09
N TYR A 23 6.65 29.55 22.79
CA TYR A 23 7.47 28.81 23.75
C TYR A 23 8.96 29.08 23.49
N ALA A 24 9.76 29.17 24.55
CA ALA A 24 11.19 29.45 24.49
C ALA A 24 12.03 28.15 24.46
N ASN A 25 13.27 28.22 23.94
CA ASN A 25 14.25 27.13 23.93
C ASN A 25 13.73 25.80 23.37
N SER A 26 13.35 25.78 22.09
CA SER A 26 12.83 24.58 21.44
C SER A 26 13.56 24.16 20.17
N THR A 27 13.46 22.85 19.88
CA THR A 27 13.71 22.25 18.58
C THR A 27 12.50 21.37 18.26
N GLY A 28 11.53 21.88 17.49
CA GLY A 28 10.29 21.17 17.16
C GLY A 28 9.22 21.23 18.27
N PHE A 29 8.47 20.13 18.47
CA PHE A 29 7.41 19.99 19.49
C PHE A 29 7.94 19.71 20.92
N TYR A 30 9.26 19.85 21.12
CA TYR A 30 9.94 19.60 22.40
C TYR A 30 10.39 20.92 23.06
N MET A 31 10.17 21.07 24.36
CA MET A 31 10.65 22.20 25.18
C MET A 31 11.41 21.71 26.42
N ASN A 32 12.51 22.34 26.80
CA ASN A 32 13.30 21.92 27.98
C ASN A 32 12.68 22.44 29.29
N GLU A 33 12.95 21.78 30.43
CA GLU A 33 12.71 22.39 31.75
C GLU A 33 13.34 23.80 31.83
N GLY A 34 12.67 24.72 32.52
CA GLY A 34 13.02 26.15 32.56
C GLY A 34 12.52 26.98 31.38
N ALA A 35 11.92 26.35 30.35
CA ALA A 35 11.28 27.08 29.27
C ALA A 35 9.91 27.66 29.68
N GLU A 36 9.65 28.89 29.25
CA GLU A 36 8.32 29.50 29.34
C GLU A 36 7.47 29.09 28.14
N ILE A 37 6.22 28.73 28.41
CA ILE A 37 5.15 28.59 27.43
C ILE A 37 4.13 29.70 27.66
N ALA A 38 3.71 30.36 26.59
CA ALA A 38 2.70 31.41 26.60
C ALA A 38 1.69 31.22 25.47
N LEU A 39 0.42 30.99 25.81
CA LEU A 39 -0.69 31.02 24.87
C LEU A 39 -1.28 32.43 24.84
N LYS A 40 -1.18 33.10 23.70
CA LYS A 40 -1.76 34.42 23.46
C LYS A 40 -3.07 34.27 22.70
N ILE A 41 -4.17 34.78 23.25
CA ILE A 41 -5.49 34.77 22.64
C ILE A 41 -5.91 36.21 22.38
N THR A 42 -6.12 36.56 21.12
CA THR A 42 -6.57 37.87 20.66
C THR A 42 -8.01 37.78 20.18
N VAL A 43 -8.93 38.53 20.77
CA VAL A 43 -10.33 38.55 20.37
C VAL A 43 -10.66 39.87 19.70
N ALA A 44 -10.81 39.88 18.37
CA ALA A 44 -11.22 41.07 17.63
C ALA A 44 -12.75 41.16 17.57
N ASN A 45 -13.31 42.31 17.96
CA ASN A 45 -14.74 42.60 17.96
C ASN A 45 -15.62 41.58 18.71
N PRO A 46 -15.38 41.28 20.00
CA PRO A 46 -16.23 40.35 20.72
C PRO A 46 -17.67 40.87 20.77
N THR A 47 -18.61 40.06 20.30
CA THR A 47 -20.02 40.24 20.61
C THR A 47 -20.25 39.92 22.08
N ALA A 48 -21.08 40.70 22.77
CA ALA A 48 -21.41 40.45 24.18
C ALA A 48 -21.92 39.01 24.37
N GLY A 49 -21.25 38.24 25.24
CA GLY A 49 -21.59 36.83 25.49
C GLY A 49 -20.77 35.82 24.69
N CYS A 50 -19.76 36.24 23.92
CA CYS A 50 -18.74 35.33 23.39
C CYS A 50 -17.97 34.68 24.54
N SER A 51 -17.67 33.39 24.41
CA SER A 51 -16.91 32.61 25.38
C SER A 51 -15.77 31.85 24.71
N ILE A 52 -14.66 31.68 25.41
CA ILE A 52 -13.56 30.82 24.97
C ILE A 52 -13.34 29.77 26.04
N ARG A 53 -13.34 28.50 25.63
CA ARG A 53 -13.12 27.38 26.52
C ARG A 53 -11.72 26.84 26.33
N CYS A 54 -10.87 27.03 27.32
CA CYS A 54 -9.50 26.55 27.28
C CYS A 54 -9.37 25.28 28.11
N TYR A 55 -8.65 24.29 27.57
CA TYR A 55 -8.38 23.02 28.20
C TYR A 55 -6.86 22.78 28.28
N CYS A 56 -6.43 22.19 29.39
CA CYS A 56 -5.11 21.59 29.50
C CYS A 56 -5.28 20.13 29.91
N THR A 57 -4.64 19.22 29.18
CA THR A 57 -4.72 17.78 29.35
C THR A 57 -3.31 17.16 29.46
N GLY A 58 -3.23 15.93 29.98
CA GLY A 58 -1.97 15.20 30.19
C GLY A 58 -1.50 15.13 31.65
N ALA A 59 -0.44 14.35 31.90
CA ALA A 59 0.10 14.09 33.24
C ALA A 59 0.59 15.36 33.96
N ALA A 60 1.04 16.37 33.20
CA ALA A 60 1.47 17.66 33.72
C ALA A 60 0.33 18.67 33.96
N ALA A 61 -0.94 18.35 33.69
CA ALA A 61 -2.07 19.27 33.87
C ALA A 61 -2.61 19.36 35.31
N THR A 62 -1.97 18.69 36.28
CA THR A 62 -2.44 18.63 37.67
C THR A 62 -2.20 19.95 38.43
N GLU A 63 -3.20 20.46 39.16
CA GLU A 63 -3.13 21.79 39.80
C GLU A 63 -2.15 21.91 40.97
N ASN A 64 -1.60 20.78 41.45
CA ASN A 64 -0.75 20.69 42.63
C ASN A 64 0.58 19.97 42.31
N ASN A 65 1.12 20.13 41.10
CA ASN A 65 2.45 19.65 40.79
C ASN A 65 3.48 20.79 40.89
N ASN A 66 4.67 20.49 41.41
CA ASN A 66 5.74 21.49 41.54
C ASN A 66 6.39 21.82 40.18
N ASN A 67 5.95 21.13 39.14
CA ASN A 67 6.43 21.12 37.78
C ASN A 67 6.18 22.42 37.01
N TRP A 68 5.31 23.31 37.53
CA TRP A 68 4.99 24.58 36.89
C TRP A 68 5.16 25.77 37.83
N SER A 69 5.53 26.92 37.28
CA SER A 69 5.61 28.17 38.03
C SER A 69 4.25 28.66 38.56
N LYS A 70 3.14 28.21 37.96
CA LYS A 70 1.75 28.49 38.36
C LYS A 70 0.80 27.36 37.99
N SER A 71 -0.24 27.14 38.81
CA SER A 71 -1.34 26.24 38.46
C SER A 71 -2.23 26.85 37.36
N TRP A 72 -2.91 25.99 36.59
CA TRP A 72 -3.78 26.40 35.48
C TRP A 72 -4.88 27.38 35.92
N THR A 73 -5.63 27.03 36.97
CA THR A 73 -6.72 27.87 37.47
C THR A 73 -6.25 29.21 38.01
N ASN A 74 -5.11 29.26 38.72
CA ASN A 74 -4.57 30.53 39.21
C ASN A 74 -4.11 31.42 38.05
N MET A 75 -3.40 30.85 37.06
CA MET A 75 -2.97 31.57 35.86
C MET A 75 -4.15 32.19 35.11
N CYS A 76 -5.20 31.40 34.83
CA CYS A 76 -6.37 31.89 34.09
C CYS A 76 -7.17 32.93 34.90
N THR A 77 -7.29 32.75 36.21
CA THR A 77 -8.01 33.69 37.09
C THR A 77 -7.27 35.02 37.21
N GLU A 78 -5.96 34.98 37.43
CA GLU A 78 -5.10 36.18 37.48
C GLU A 78 -5.13 36.93 36.15
N GLU A 79 -5.07 36.21 35.03
CA GLU A 79 -5.09 36.84 33.72
C GLU A 79 -6.43 37.49 33.43
N ALA A 80 -7.56 36.82 33.66
CA ALA A 80 -8.89 37.45 33.49
C ALA A 80 -9.04 38.72 34.34
N ALA A 81 -8.49 38.75 35.56
CA ALA A 81 -8.55 39.91 36.44
C ALA A 81 -7.74 41.12 35.96
N ARG A 82 -6.81 40.95 35.01
CA ARG A 82 -6.05 42.06 34.40
C ARG A 82 -6.84 42.82 33.34
N HIS A 83 -7.91 42.23 32.83
CA HIS A 83 -8.68 42.80 31.73
C HIS A 83 -10.03 43.34 32.19
N THR A 84 -10.40 44.49 31.63
CA THR A 84 -11.76 45.01 31.81
C THR A 84 -12.73 44.13 31.01
N GLY A 85 -13.87 43.74 31.59
CA GLY A 85 -14.92 43.02 30.86
C GLY A 85 -14.61 41.55 30.57
N VAL A 86 -13.64 40.94 31.25
CA VAL A 86 -13.33 39.50 31.14
C VAL A 86 -13.60 38.80 32.46
N THR A 87 -14.23 37.63 32.41
CA THR A 87 -14.35 36.74 33.58
C THR A 87 -13.87 35.34 33.23
N TYR A 88 -13.19 34.67 34.17
CA TYR A 88 -12.83 33.26 34.05
C TYR A 88 -13.67 32.43 35.02
N THR A 89 -14.31 31.37 34.51
CA THR A 89 -15.08 30.40 35.32
C THR A 89 -14.47 29.02 35.16
N PRO A 90 -13.85 28.43 36.21
CA PRO A 90 -13.38 27.05 36.19
C PRO A 90 -14.54 26.08 35.94
N GLN A 91 -14.31 25.03 35.16
CA GLN A 91 -15.27 23.95 34.88
C GLN A 91 -14.63 22.58 35.08
N GLY A 92 -15.43 21.61 35.51
CA GLY A 92 -15.06 20.19 35.47
C GLY A 92 -15.53 19.56 34.16
N ASP A 93 -14.70 18.74 33.53
CA ASP A 93 -15.08 18.00 32.33
C ASP A 93 -15.45 16.55 32.68
N SER A 94 -16.69 16.17 32.36
CA SER A 94 -17.18 14.79 32.54
C SER A 94 -16.62 13.79 31.52
N THR A 95 -16.09 14.27 30.39
CA THR A 95 -15.53 13.46 29.30
C THR A 95 -14.01 13.27 29.39
N HIS A 96 -13.30 14.21 30.03
CA HIS A 96 -11.86 14.14 30.27
C HIS A 96 -11.51 14.35 31.77
N PRO A 97 -11.54 13.31 32.62
CA PRO A 97 -11.39 13.43 34.08
C PRO A 97 -10.03 13.99 34.57
N SER A 98 -9.00 13.90 33.73
CA SER A 98 -7.65 14.45 33.95
C SER A 98 -7.46 15.87 33.40
N SER A 99 -8.43 16.39 32.64
CA SER A 99 -8.37 17.74 32.08
C SER A 99 -8.65 18.80 33.15
N ARG A 100 -8.09 19.99 32.94
CA ARG A 100 -8.49 21.21 33.62
C ARG A 100 -9.06 22.16 32.60
N THR A 101 -10.25 22.67 32.89
CA THR A 101 -11.05 23.40 31.91
C THR A 101 -11.61 24.65 32.54
N GLY A 102 -11.81 25.67 31.73
CA GLY A 102 -12.51 26.85 32.17
C GLY A 102 -12.89 27.75 31.01
N ILE A 103 -13.83 28.63 31.29
CA ILE A 103 -14.42 29.52 30.30
C ILE A 103 -14.02 30.95 30.59
N PHE A 104 -13.37 31.59 29.61
CA PHE A 104 -13.26 33.04 29.54
C PHE A 104 -14.54 33.60 28.90
N THR A 105 -15.22 34.53 29.56
CA THR A 105 -16.40 35.22 29.02
C THR A 105 -16.08 36.69 28.80
N PHE A 106 -16.48 37.22 27.65
CA PHE A 106 -16.18 38.59 27.24
C PHE A 106 -17.47 39.44 27.22
N ALA A 107 -17.46 40.51 28.01
CA ALA A 107 -18.52 41.51 28.06
C ALA A 107 -18.35 42.57 26.96
N ALA A 108 -19.40 43.37 26.71
CA ALA A 108 -19.40 44.41 25.69
C ALA A 108 -18.32 45.50 25.92
N ASN A 109 -17.83 45.65 27.15
CA ASN A 109 -16.80 46.62 27.54
C ASN A 109 -15.39 45.99 27.65
N TYR A 110 -15.15 44.85 26.98
CA TYR A 110 -13.82 44.26 26.91
C TYR A 110 -12.79 45.25 26.35
N ASP A 111 -11.63 45.34 26.99
CA ASP A 111 -10.57 46.29 26.63
C ASP A 111 -9.88 46.01 25.29
N GLY A 112 -10.08 44.82 24.71
CA GLY A 112 -9.50 44.42 23.43
C GLY A 112 -8.05 43.94 23.52
N GLU A 113 -7.48 43.87 24.73
CA GLU A 113 -6.10 43.45 24.94
C GLU A 113 -5.99 41.92 25.00
N PRO A 114 -4.99 41.29 24.36
CA PRO A 114 -4.88 39.84 24.30
C PRO A 114 -4.78 39.19 25.69
N ILE A 115 -5.46 38.05 25.87
CA ILE A 115 -5.30 37.18 27.05
C ILE A 115 -4.01 36.39 26.88
N ILE A 116 -3.08 36.47 27.83
CA ILE A 116 -1.80 35.79 27.80
C ILE A 116 -1.70 34.79 28.96
N LEU A 117 -1.82 33.51 28.62
CA LEU A 117 -1.68 32.41 29.56
C LEU A 117 -0.24 31.90 29.53
N ALA A 118 0.58 32.39 30.46
CA ALA A 118 2.01 32.05 30.54
C ALA A 118 2.37 31.29 31.83
N ARG A 119 3.18 30.23 31.68
CA ARG A 119 3.78 29.46 32.77
C ARG A 119 5.15 28.90 32.36
N THR A 120 5.97 28.57 33.34
CA THR A 120 7.34 28.06 33.15
C THR A 120 7.42 26.63 33.68
N ALA A 121 7.97 25.70 32.91
CA ALA A 121 8.31 24.37 33.42
C ALA A 121 9.43 24.52 34.47
N GLN A 122 9.25 24.00 35.68
CA GLN A 122 10.27 24.08 36.73
C GLN A 122 11.38 23.06 36.50
N TYR A 123 12.54 23.27 37.13
CA TYR A 123 13.58 22.24 37.22
C TYR A 123 13.34 21.46 38.50
N ASP A 124 12.72 20.28 38.44
CA ASP A 124 12.29 19.60 39.67
C ASP A 124 12.67 18.12 39.79
N LEU A 125 13.51 17.61 38.89
CA LEU A 125 13.98 16.21 38.87
C LEU A 125 12.83 15.19 38.69
N THR A 126 11.64 15.65 38.31
CA THR A 126 10.49 14.82 37.95
C THR A 126 10.09 15.10 36.51
N THR A 127 9.89 14.06 35.72
CA THR A 127 9.57 14.25 34.30
C THR A 127 8.16 14.84 34.14
N GLU A 128 8.04 15.97 33.45
CA GLU A 128 6.75 16.63 33.20
C GLU A 128 5.90 15.99 32.09
N GLY A 129 6.39 14.98 31.39
CA GLY A 129 5.62 14.26 30.37
C GLY A 129 5.14 15.12 29.20
N THR A 130 4.12 14.63 28.47
CA THR A 130 3.47 15.41 27.41
C THR A 130 2.44 16.35 28.01
N VAL A 131 2.54 17.62 27.66
CA VAL A 131 1.58 18.69 27.94
C VAL A 131 0.75 18.90 26.70
N GLN A 132 -0.52 18.50 26.75
CA GLN A 132 -1.45 18.79 25.68
C GLN A 132 -2.27 20.02 26.06
N LEU A 133 -2.29 21.00 25.15
CA LEU A 133 -3.04 22.23 25.26
C LEU A 133 -4.09 22.23 24.17
N ASP A 134 -5.32 21.96 24.57
CA ASP A 134 -6.46 21.95 23.68
C ASP A 134 -7.21 23.28 23.87
N THR A 135 -7.36 24.04 22.79
CA THR A 135 -8.12 25.29 22.80
C THR A 135 -9.40 25.10 22.01
N TRP A 136 -10.53 25.33 22.66
CA TRP A 136 -11.85 25.35 22.04
C TRP A 136 -12.43 26.75 22.08
N ILE A 137 -12.81 27.24 20.92
CA ILE A 137 -13.59 28.45 20.82
C ILE A 137 -15.02 28.02 20.55
N ASP A 138 -15.90 28.29 21.50
CA ASP A 138 -17.34 28.03 21.39
C ASP A 138 -18.07 29.37 21.38
N ASN A 139 -18.75 29.68 20.28
CA ASN A 139 -19.72 30.76 20.26
C ASN A 139 -21.13 30.19 20.47
N PRO A 140 -21.69 30.25 21.69
CA PRO A 140 -22.96 29.62 22.03
C PRO A 140 -24.16 30.19 21.24
N SER A 141 -24.01 31.36 20.62
CA SER A 141 -25.06 31.98 19.79
C SER A 141 -25.10 31.49 18.33
N SER A 142 -24.06 30.79 17.86
CA SER A 142 -23.93 30.37 16.45
C SER A 142 -23.73 28.86 16.25
N GLY A 143 -23.52 28.09 17.32
CA GLY A 143 -23.22 26.65 17.26
C GLY A 143 -21.90 26.31 16.55
N SER A 144 -21.06 27.30 16.24
CA SER A 144 -19.76 27.11 15.61
C SER A 144 -18.72 26.78 16.68
N ILE A 145 -18.14 25.58 16.60
CA ILE A 145 -17.02 25.14 17.44
C ILE A 145 -15.77 25.16 16.57
N LEU A 146 -14.76 25.94 16.97
CA LEU A 146 -13.43 25.91 16.36
C LEU A 146 -12.49 25.20 17.32
N HIS A 147 -11.83 24.14 16.81
CA HIS A 147 -10.91 23.31 17.56
C HIS A 147 -9.46 23.55 17.12
N GLY A 148 -8.58 23.88 18.07
CA GLY A 148 -7.14 23.89 17.87
C GLY A 148 -6.44 23.11 18.97
N VAL A 149 -5.71 22.06 18.59
CA VAL A 149 -4.90 21.24 19.49
C VAL A 149 -3.43 21.53 19.27
N VAL A 150 -2.69 21.73 20.35
CA VAL A 150 -1.23 21.65 20.33
C VAL A 150 -0.76 20.68 21.41
N SER A 151 -0.03 19.66 21.01
CA SER A 151 0.67 18.76 21.92
C SER A 151 2.14 19.19 22.02
N LEU A 152 2.63 19.39 23.24
CA LEU A 152 4.01 19.73 23.54
C LEU A 152 4.62 18.66 24.45
N GLN A 153 5.84 18.24 24.16
CA GLN A 153 6.58 17.34 25.03
C GLN A 153 7.61 18.14 25.83
N ILE A 154 7.60 18.00 27.16
CA ILE A 154 8.67 18.57 27.97
C ILE A 154 9.83 17.58 28.00
N ALA A 155 10.97 18.03 27.51
CA ALA A 155 12.23 17.35 27.68
C ALA A 155 12.75 17.66 29.08
N ASP A 156 12.67 16.65 29.94
CA ASP A 156 13.38 16.60 31.21
C ASP A 156 14.90 16.69 30.91
N VAL A 157 15.52 17.80 31.32
CA VAL A 157 16.96 18.04 31.15
C VAL A 157 17.72 17.80 32.45
N SER A 158 17.05 17.26 33.46
CA SER A 158 17.67 16.89 34.72
C SER A 158 18.66 15.74 34.53
N VAL A 159 19.81 15.84 35.21
CA VAL A 159 20.85 14.82 35.11
C VAL A 159 20.46 13.64 35.99
N THR A 160 20.08 12.53 35.38
CA THR A 160 19.75 11.30 36.10
C THR A 160 21.03 10.65 36.66
N PRO A 161 21.07 10.31 37.96
CA PRO A 161 22.24 9.67 38.55
C PRO A 161 22.60 8.36 37.83
N PRO A 162 23.89 8.07 37.58
CA PRO A 162 24.33 6.84 36.93
C PRO A 162 23.80 5.59 37.64
N GLY A 163 23.32 4.61 36.86
CA GLY A 163 22.78 3.34 37.36
C GLY A 163 21.31 3.39 37.81
N THR A 164 20.64 4.53 37.68
CA THR A 164 19.20 4.62 37.94
C THR A 164 18.42 3.93 36.81
N PRO A 165 17.41 3.09 37.12
CA PRO A 165 16.54 2.51 36.10
C PRO A 165 15.73 3.58 35.37
N THR A 166 15.62 3.51 34.04
CA THR A 166 14.88 4.49 33.24
C THR A 166 13.92 3.85 32.23
N PHE A 167 12.89 4.61 31.81
CA PHE A 167 11.89 4.21 30.82
C PHE A 167 11.52 5.39 29.92
N ARG A 168 11.40 5.14 28.61
CA ARG A 168 10.99 6.12 27.60
C ARG A 168 10.17 5.45 26.49
N VAL A 169 9.00 6.02 26.19
CA VAL A 169 8.29 5.77 24.93
C VAL A 169 8.85 6.65 23.83
N VAL A 170 9.23 6.04 22.71
CA VAL A 170 9.69 6.71 21.47
C VAL A 170 8.77 6.32 20.33
N SER A 171 8.14 7.32 19.72
CA SER A 171 7.18 7.13 18.63
C SER A 171 6.95 8.45 17.88
N PRO A 172 6.67 8.43 16.56
CA PRO A 172 6.34 9.64 15.81
C PRO A 172 4.99 10.26 16.24
N GLY A 173 4.03 9.46 16.73
CA GLY A 173 2.69 9.92 17.11
C GLY A 173 1.93 10.69 16.00
N GLY A 174 0.84 11.35 16.38
CA GLY A 174 0.16 12.34 15.52
C GLY A 174 -0.95 11.79 14.61
N PHE A 175 -1.24 12.49 13.52
CA PHE A 175 -2.28 12.11 12.57
C PHE A 175 -1.81 11.00 11.64
N ILE A 176 -2.62 9.95 11.52
CA ILE A 176 -2.42 8.81 10.63
C ILE A 176 -3.72 8.52 9.88
N ASN A 177 -3.63 7.96 8.68
CA ASN A 177 -4.80 7.48 7.95
C ASN A 177 -5.13 6.03 8.35
N GLU A 178 -6.33 5.58 8.03
CA GLU A 178 -6.65 4.15 8.08
C GLU A 178 -5.73 3.34 7.17
N GLY A 179 -5.22 2.22 7.67
CA GLY A 179 -4.21 1.41 6.99
C GLY A 179 -2.77 1.89 7.16
N ASP A 180 -2.52 3.01 7.85
CA ASP A 180 -1.16 3.43 8.21
C ASP A 180 -0.62 2.65 9.42
N MET A 181 0.71 2.59 9.53
CA MET A 181 1.40 1.87 10.61
C MET A 181 1.58 2.76 11.84
N VAL A 182 1.23 2.22 13.00
CA VAL A 182 1.63 2.71 14.32
C VAL A 182 2.91 1.99 14.74
N ASP A 183 3.89 2.78 15.19
CA ASP A 183 5.20 2.29 15.63
C ASP A 183 5.54 2.93 17.00
N ILE A 184 5.71 2.07 18.00
CA ILE A 184 6.00 2.44 19.38
C ILE A 184 7.19 1.64 19.86
N THR A 185 8.26 2.33 20.26
CA THR A 185 9.44 1.72 20.86
C THR A 185 9.51 2.06 22.35
N LEU A 186 9.66 1.05 23.21
CA LEU A 186 9.88 1.22 24.65
C LEU A 186 11.37 1.05 24.95
N GLN A 187 12.04 2.17 25.19
CA GLN A 187 13.45 2.21 25.58
C GLN A 187 13.59 2.18 27.10
N THR A 188 14.55 1.43 27.60
CA THR A 188 14.86 1.33 29.04
C THR A 188 16.36 1.36 29.26
N GLU A 189 16.77 1.71 30.48
CA GLU A 189 18.15 1.53 30.95
C GLU A 189 18.13 1.00 32.39
N ASN A 190 19.07 0.12 32.73
CA ASN A 190 19.25 -0.47 34.06
C ASN A 190 17.98 -1.12 34.64
N ILE A 191 17.11 -1.70 33.80
CA ILE A 191 15.88 -2.30 34.30
C ILE A 191 16.17 -3.59 35.08
N THR A 192 15.56 -3.73 36.25
CA THR A 192 15.72 -4.95 37.06
C THR A 192 14.80 -6.07 36.51
N PRO A 193 15.31 -7.31 36.32
CA PRO A 193 14.46 -8.44 35.97
C PRO A 193 13.32 -8.63 36.98
N GLY A 194 12.11 -8.82 36.47
CA GLY A 194 10.88 -8.91 37.25
C GLY A 194 10.14 -7.58 37.40
N THR A 195 10.71 -6.44 36.96
CA THR A 195 9.98 -5.18 36.90
C THR A 195 8.75 -5.32 36.00
N THR A 196 7.63 -4.71 36.40
CA THR A 196 6.39 -4.73 35.64
C THR A 196 5.89 -3.32 35.36
N CYS A 197 5.20 -3.13 34.23
CA CYS A 197 4.45 -1.91 33.94
C CYS A 197 3.10 -2.24 33.31
N THR A 198 2.10 -1.41 33.56
CA THR A 198 0.80 -1.54 32.90
C THR A 198 0.78 -0.68 31.65
N VAL A 199 0.34 -1.24 30.52
CA VAL A 199 -0.04 -0.46 29.34
C VAL A 199 -1.56 -0.41 29.27
N GLN A 200 -2.11 0.79 29.13
CA GLN A 200 -3.52 1.09 28.98
C GLN A 200 -3.76 1.79 27.66
N ILE A 201 -4.84 1.45 26.99
CA ILE A 201 -5.30 2.10 25.77
C ILE A 201 -6.58 2.85 26.13
N VAL A 202 -6.59 4.14 25.84
CA VAL A 202 -7.70 5.04 26.22
C VAL A 202 -8.15 5.92 25.04
N ASN A 203 -9.28 6.62 25.24
CA ASN A 203 -10.05 7.47 24.29
C ASN A 203 -11.04 6.74 23.37
N THR A 204 -11.64 7.47 22.42
CA THR A 204 -12.80 7.08 21.60
C THR A 204 -12.56 5.78 20.83
N ALA A 205 -11.33 5.54 20.39
CA ALA A 205 -10.93 4.32 19.67
C ALA A 205 -10.52 3.16 20.60
N ALA A 206 -10.36 3.37 21.91
CA ALA A 206 -9.93 2.31 22.84
C ALA A 206 -10.90 1.13 22.94
N ASN A 207 -12.13 1.34 22.48
CA ASN A 207 -13.17 0.32 22.39
C ASN A 207 -13.68 0.05 20.97
N SER A 208 -13.07 0.63 19.93
CA SER A 208 -13.49 0.34 18.55
C SER A 208 -12.84 -0.96 18.04
N ALA A 209 -13.54 -1.62 17.12
CA ALA A 209 -13.10 -2.87 16.52
C ALA A 209 -11.77 -2.73 15.77
N ASP A 210 -11.38 -1.50 15.44
CA ASP A 210 -10.15 -1.18 14.72
C ASP A 210 -8.91 -1.24 15.61
N TRP A 211 -9.08 -1.26 16.94
CA TRP A 211 -7.95 -1.19 17.86
C TRP A 211 -7.79 -2.34 18.85
N ILE A 212 -8.86 -3.05 19.25
CA ILE A 212 -8.76 -3.99 20.39
C ILE A 212 -8.19 -5.37 20.03
N GLU A 213 -8.77 -6.08 19.06
CA GLU A 213 -8.56 -7.53 18.91
C GLU A 213 -7.12 -7.89 18.53
N ASP A 214 -6.45 -7.09 17.69
CA ASP A 214 -5.06 -7.34 17.29
C ASP A 214 -4.04 -6.78 18.30
N ASN A 215 -4.40 -5.77 19.10
CA ASN A 215 -3.47 -5.08 20.00
C ASN A 215 -2.83 -6.02 21.04
N HIS A 216 -3.61 -6.89 21.67
CA HIS A 216 -3.07 -7.82 22.67
C HIS A 216 -2.10 -8.83 22.05
N THR A 217 -2.38 -9.28 20.82
CA THR A 217 -1.50 -10.18 20.07
C THR A 217 -0.18 -9.49 19.75
N GLN A 218 -0.21 -8.24 19.28
CA GLN A 218 1.01 -7.49 18.96
C GLN A 218 1.86 -7.20 20.20
N TRP A 219 1.26 -6.81 21.32
CA TRP A 219 2.01 -6.64 22.58
C TRP A 219 2.62 -7.96 23.07
N THR A 220 1.90 -9.07 22.90
CA THR A 220 2.42 -10.41 23.25
C THR A 220 3.64 -10.75 22.41
N ASN A 221 3.57 -10.54 21.09
CA ASN A 221 4.67 -10.79 20.16
C ASN A 221 5.87 -9.88 20.43
N ALA A 222 5.64 -8.57 20.57
CA ALA A 222 6.66 -7.57 20.84
C ALA A 222 7.42 -7.86 22.14
N CYS A 223 6.71 -8.23 23.21
CA CYS A 223 7.34 -8.59 24.47
C CYS A 223 8.15 -9.88 24.36
N ALA A 224 7.58 -10.93 23.76
CA ALA A 224 8.23 -12.23 23.64
C ALA A 224 9.53 -12.16 22.83
N ALA A 225 9.57 -11.31 21.79
CA ALA A 225 10.75 -11.13 20.93
C ALA A 225 12.01 -10.67 21.68
N VAL A 226 11.84 -9.99 22.82
CA VAL A 226 12.95 -9.43 23.62
C VAL A 226 13.02 -10.01 25.03
N GLY A 227 12.38 -11.15 25.29
CA GLY A 227 12.48 -11.81 26.60
C GLY A 227 11.60 -11.20 27.70
N CYS A 228 10.59 -10.41 27.32
CA CYS A 228 9.51 -9.93 28.20
C CYS A 228 8.26 -10.81 28.07
N THR A 229 7.31 -10.67 28.99
CA THR A 229 5.98 -11.26 28.88
C THR A 229 4.89 -10.21 28.96
N TYR A 230 3.82 -10.38 28.20
CA TYR A 230 2.63 -9.55 28.26
C TYR A 230 1.43 -10.36 28.77
N THR A 231 0.76 -9.88 29.81
CA THR A 231 -0.45 -10.51 30.36
C THR A 231 -1.65 -9.58 30.19
N ILE A 232 -2.69 -10.06 29.50
CA ILE A 232 -3.93 -9.31 29.29
C ILE A 232 -4.61 -9.09 30.65
N ARG A 233 -5.01 -7.85 30.95
CA ARG A 233 -5.74 -7.49 32.19
C ARG A 233 -7.20 -7.16 31.93
N THR A 234 -7.45 -6.34 30.91
CA THR A 234 -8.80 -5.98 30.44
C THR A 234 -8.79 -5.93 28.91
N SER A 235 -9.94 -5.63 28.29
CA SER A 235 -10.04 -5.44 26.83
C SER A 235 -9.16 -4.32 26.27
N SER A 236 -8.73 -3.37 27.11
CA SER A 236 -7.90 -2.22 26.70
C SER A 236 -6.65 -2.06 27.55
N SER A 237 -6.24 -3.08 28.33
CA SER A 237 -5.03 -3.00 29.14
C SER A 237 -4.33 -4.33 29.34
N GLY A 238 -3.01 -4.25 29.56
CA GLY A 238 -2.20 -5.41 29.92
C GLY A 238 -1.03 -5.05 30.82
N LEU A 239 -0.35 -6.09 31.30
CA LEU A 239 0.83 -6.01 32.16
C LEU A 239 2.05 -6.52 31.38
N ILE A 240 3.02 -5.66 31.16
CA ILE A 240 4.34 -6.05 30.68
C ILE A 240 5.18 -6.45 31.89
N THR A 241 5.90 -7.57 31.81
CA THR A 241 6.89 -8.02 32.80
C THR A 241 8.22 -8.20 32.09
N PHE A 242 9.22 -7.46 32.54
CA PHE A 242 10.58 -7.53 32.02
C PHE A 242 11.26 -8.78 32.59
N GLY A 243 11.47 -9.80 31.75
CA GLY A 243 12.01 -11.09 32.19
C GLY A 243 13.52 -11.05 32.39
N SER A 244 14.09 -12.14 32.92
CA SER A 244 15.55 -12.29 33.03
C SER A 244 16.27 -12.39 31.69
N GLY A 245 15.54 -12.60 30.59
CA GLY A 245 16.07 -12.60 29.22
C GLY A 245 16.00 -11.23 28.53
N TYR A 246 15.44 -10.20 29.18
CA TYR A 246 15.37 -8.86 28.62
C TYR A 246 16.70 -8.10 28.75
N SER A 247 17.01 -7.29 27.74
CA SER A 247 18.23 -6.48 27.67
C SER A 247 17.90 -5.08 27.16
N ASP A 248 18.37 -4.05 27.86
CA ASP A 248 18.18 -2.63 27.49
C ASP A 248 18.68 -2.29 26.08
N ALA A 249 19.69 -3.03 25.57
CA ALA A 249 20.19 -2.87 24.20
C ALA A 249 19.19 -3.29 23.11
N ASN A 250 18.13 -4.03 23.47
CA ASN A 250 17.11 -4.56 22.57
C ASN A 250 15.72 -4.13 23.07
N PRO A 251 15.30 -2.89 22.78
CA PRO A 251 14.05 -2.34 23.30
C PRO A 251 12.83 -3.09 22.76
N ILE A 252 11.70 -3.00 23.46
CA ILE A 252 10.43 -3.56 22.98
C ILE A 252 9.96 -2.72 21.79
N HIS A 253 9.84 -3.33 20.61
CA HIS A 253 9.29 -2.71 19.42
C HIS A 253 7.87 -3.22 19.16
N TYR A 254 6.90 -2.33 19.30
CA TYR A 254 5.51 -2.58 19.00
C TYR A 254 5.16 -1.90 17.67
N THR A 255 4.75 -2.70 16.70
CA THR A 255 4.24 -2.20 15.43
C THR A 255 2.89 -2.81 15.13
N ARG A 256 2.02 -2.04 14.50
CA ARG A 256 0.73 -2.51 13.99
C ARG A 256 0.24 -1.61 12.88
N THR A 257 -0.66 -2.11 12.06
CA THR A 257 -1.40 -1.30 11.09
C THR A 257 -2.78 -0.98 11.66
N SER A 258 -3.26 0.25 11.52
CA SER A 258 -4.67 0.56 11.84
C SER A 258 -5.57 -0.26 10.91
N LYS A 259 -6.68 -0.80 11.42
CA LYS A 259 -7.59 -1.59 10.58
C LYS A 259 -8.25 -0.65 9.58
N ALA A 260 -8.00 -0.90 8.29
CA ALA A 260 -8.75 -0.24 7.23
C ALA A 260 -10.08 -0.97 7.06
N ASP A 261 -11.19 -0.31 7.30
CA ASP A 261 -12.50 -0.82 6.92
C ASP A 261 -13.29 0.20 6.07
N ASN A 262 -14.52 -0.17 5.70
CA ASN A 262 -15.36 0.64 4.81
C ASN A 262 -16.61 1.14 5.55
N LEU A 263 -16.59 1.16 6.89
CA LEU A 263 -17.66 1.73 7.69
C LEU A 263 -17.44 3.25 7.79
N THR A 264 -18.48 4.01 8.07
CA THR A 264 -18.38 5.46 8.24
C THR A 264 -18.36 5.75 9.72
N GLU A 265 -17.23 6.18 10.26
CA GLU A 265 -17.09 6.62 11.63
C GLU A 265 -17.48 8.09 11.72
N ALA A 266 -18.32 8.45 12.70
CA ALA A 266 -18.87 9.81 12.77
C ALA A 266 -17.86 10.87 13.27
N ALA A 267 -16.58 10.53 13.50
CA ALA A 267 -15.55 11.44 14.02
C ALA A 267 -14.12 10.91 13.83
N THR A 268 -13.14 11.82 13.81
CA THR A 268 -11.71 11.48 13.99
C THR A 268 -11.53 10.68 15.28
N GLU A 269 -11.06 9.44 15.18
CA GLU A 269 -10.83 8.60 16.35
C GLU A 269 -9.45 8.90 16.97
N GLN A 270 -9.39 9.00 18.30
CA GLN A 270 -8.13 9.14 19.03
C GLN A 270 -7.83 7.86 19.80
N VAL A 271 -6.58 7.42 19.74
CA VAL A 271 -6.05 6.32 20.55
C VAL A 271 -4.78 6.75 21.26
N ASP A 272 -4.76 6.55 22.58
CA ASP A 272 -3.59 6.82 23.41
C ASP A 272 -3.08 5.53 24.05
N TRP A 273 -1.78 5.27 23.97
CA TRP A 273 -1.12 4.26 24.80
C TRP A 273 -0.50 4.94 26.01
N ILE A 274 -0.87 4.48 27.21
CA ILE A 274 -0.39 4.99 28.50
C ILE A 274 0.32 3.87 29.25
N PHE A 275 1.58 4.10 29.61
CA PHE A 275 2.41 3.20 30.41
C PHE A 275 2.49 3.73 31.84
N ALA A 276 2.02 2.95 32.80
CA ALA A 276 1.85 3.38 34.19
C ALA A 276 2.10 2.23 35.17
N ASN A 277 1.96 2.53 36.48
CA ASN A 277 2.00 1.55 37.57
C ASN A 277 3.24 0.65 37.54
N PHE A 278 4.41 1.26 37.37
CA PHE A 278 5.67 0.53 37.40
C PHE A 278 5.94 -0.04 38.80
N SER A 279 6.36 -1.30 38.87
CA SER A 279 6.63 -1.97 40.16
C SER A 279 7.91 -1.49 40.83
N ASP A 280 8.86 -0.96 40.04
CA ASP A 280 10.08 -0.36 40.53
C ASP A 280 9.85 1.13 40.81
N SER A 281 9.74 1.48 42.09
CA SER A 281 9.52 2.85 42.54
C SER A 281 10.74 3.77 42.39
N SER A 282 11.92 3.20 42.09
CA SER A 282 13.15 3.97 41.82
C SER A 282 13.27 4.38 40.36
N MET A 283 12.47 3.78 39.47
CA MET A 283 12.55 3.99 38.04
C MET A 283 12.17 5.42 37.64
N ARG A 284 12.93 5.99 36.72
CA ARG A 284 12.72 7.32 36.14
C ARG A 284 12.05 7.22 34.78
N ILE A 285 10.96 7.95 34.59
CA ILE A 285 10.07 7.78 33.44
C ILE A 285 10.11 9.05 32.60
N TYR A 286 10.92 9.06 31.54
CA TYR A 286 11.08 10.23 30.66
C TYR A 286 9.90 10.44 29.70
N SER A 287 9.24 9.36 29.31
CA SER A 287 8.03 9.41 28.49
C SER A 287 7.25 8.13 28.74
N SER A 288 5.94 8.27 28.94
CA SER A 288 5.05 7.17 29.30
C SER A 288 3.75 7.18 28.52
N ALA A 289 3.61 8.01 27.50
CA ALA A 289 2.42 8.01 26.67
C ALA A 289 2.72 8.42 25.23
N VAL A 290 1.88 7.93 24.31
CA VAL A 290 1.85 8.34 22.91
C VAL A 290 0.41 8.36 22.41
N SER A 291 0.09 9.37 21.60
CA SER A 291 -1.24 9.58 21.02
C SER A 291 -1.19 9.51 19.51
N TYR A 292 -2.19 8.85 18.94
CA TYR A 292 -2.46 8.80 17.51
C TYR A 292 -3.89 9.25 17.22
N TRP A 293 -4.05 10.01 16.14
CA TRP A 293 -5.33 10.47 15.64
C TRP A 293 -5.57 9.79 14.29
N LEU A 294 -6.58 8.93 14.25
CA LEU A 294 -7.02 8.29 13.03
C LEU A 294 -7.88 9.25 12.23
N ILE A 295 -7.40 9.62 11.06
CA ILE A 295 -8.20 10.25 10.03
C ILE A 295 -8.98 9.13 9.36
N ASP A 296 -10.30 9.14 9.58
CA ASP A 296 -11.24 8.34 8.79
C ASP A 296 -11.08 8.75 7.32
N THR A 297 -10.58 7.81 6.53
CA THR A 297 -10.43 7.95 5.08
C THR A 297 -11.47 7.15 4.31
N SER A 298 -12.39 6.49 5.03
CA SER A 298 -13.55 5.85 4.46
C SER A 298 -14.29 6.86 3.59
N GLN A 299 -14.35 6.54 2.30
CA GLN A 299 -15.43 7.05 1.47
C GLN A 299 -16.48 5.96 1.48
N ASN A 300 -17.74 6.33 1.70
CA ASN A 300 -18.94 5.50 1.54
C ASN A 300 -18.65 4.24 0.70
N PRO A 301 -18.95 3.01 1.19
CA PRO A 301 -18.69 1.82 0.43
C PRO A 301 -19.32 1.98 -0.95
N THR A 302 -18.42 1.95 -1.91
CA THR A 302 -18.71 1.99 -3.33
C THR A 302 -19.49 0.74 -3.70
N ALA A 303 -20.12 0.72 -4.87
CA ALA A 303 -20.90 -0.41 -5.37
C ALA A 303 -20.31 -1.80 -5.00
N PRO A 304 -21.16 -2.77 -4.62
CA PRO A 304 -20.73 -4.08 -4.13
C PRO A 304 -19.69 -4.75 -5.03
N ALA A 305 -18.59 -5.25 -4.43
CA ALA A 305 -17.63 -6.07 -5.15
C ALA A 305 -18.13 -7.52 -5.19
N PHE A 306 -18.51 -8.00 -6.37
CA PHE A 306 -18.85 -9.39 -6.66
C PHE A 306 -17.70 -10.08 -7.41
N GLN A 307 -17.50 -11.34 -7.11
CA GLN A 307 -16.55 -12.21 -7.78
C GLN A 307 -17.19 -13.56 -8.09
N ILE A 308 -17.10 -14.09 -9.31
CA ILE A 308 -17.44 -15.48 -9.59
C ILE A 308 -16.17 -16.32 -9.80
N LYS A 309 -16.23 -17.56 -9.33
CA LYS A 309 -15.21 -18.58 -9.59
C LYS A 309 -15.85 -19.86 -10.10
N MET A 310 -15.26 -20.48 -11.11
CA MET A 310 -15.57 -21.80 -11.62
C MET A 310 -14.52 -22.80 -11.15
N SER A 311 -14.93 -24.04 -10.91
CA SER A 311 -14.02 -25.14 -10.57
C SER A 311 -14.58 -26.47 -11.06
N PRO A 312 -13.77 -27.35 -11.67
CA PRO A 312 -12.34 -27.17 -11.98
C PRO A 312 -12.11 -26.21 -13.16
N ASN A 313 -10.89 -25.69 -13.30
CA ASN A 313 -10.53 -24.73 -14.36
C ASN A 313 -10.42 -25.38 -15.75
N ASN A 314 -10.11 -26.68 -15.79
CA ASN A 314 -9.99 -27.48 -17.01
C ASN A 314 -10.89 -28.72 -16.91
N PRO A 315 -12.22 -28.55 -16.94
CA PRO A 315 -13.14 -29.66 -16.86
C PRO A 315 -13.12 -30.48 -18.16
N ASN A 316 -13.42 -31.76 -18.08
CA ASN A 316 -13.68 -32.61 -19.23
C ASN A 316 -15.19 -32.70 -19.51
N PRO A 317 -15.61 -33.06 -20.73
CA PRO A 317 -17.00 -33.43 -21.00
C PRO A 317 -17.53 -34.46 -19.98
N GLY A 318 -18.66 -34.17 -19.35
CA GLY A 318 -19.23 -34.99 -18.27
C GLY A 318 -18.88 -34.53 -16.85
N ASP A 319 -17.90 -33.64 -16.67
CA ASP A 319 -17.52 -33.16 -15.34
C ASP A 319 -18.56 -32.17 -14.76
N THR A 320 -18.64 -32.15 -13.42
CA THR A 320 -19.40 -31.14 -12.67
C THR A 320 -18.56 -29.88 -12.51
N ILE A 321 -19.12 -28.74 -12.91
CA ILE A 321 -18.55 -27.41 -12.66
C ILE A 321 -19.28 -26.78 -11.46
N THR A 322 -18.52 -26.35 -10.46
CA THR A 322 -18.99 -25.55 -9.34
C THR A 322 -18.78 -24.07 -9.63
N TYR A 323 -19.83 -23.28 -9.48
CA TYR A 323 -19.85 -21.82 -9.60
C TYR A 323 -19.98 -21.22 -8.21
N THR A 324 -19.02 -20.39 -7.82
CA THR A 324 -18.93 -19.77 -6.50
C THR A 324 -18.96 -18.26 -6.65
N LEU A 325 -20.05 -17.62 -6.22
CA LEU A 325 -20.18 -16.17 -6.14
C LEU A 325 -19.71 -15.70 -4.75
N LYS A 326 -18.88 -14.67 -4.70
CA LYS A 326 -18.33 -14.09 -3.47
C LYS A 326 -18.52 -12.57 -3.45
N SER A 327 -18.84 -12.01 -2.29
CA SER A 327 -18.68 -10.58 -2.01
C SER A 327 -17.90 -10.38 -0.72
N GLU A 328 -16.65 -9.90 -0.86
CA GLU A 328 -15.70 -9.70 0.26
C GLU A 328 -15.95 -8.38 1.00
N THR A 329 -16.32 -7.33 0.26
CA THR A 329 -16.59 -5.99 0.83
C THR A 329 -18.01 -5.85 1.34
N GLY A 330 -18.85 -6.87 1.14
CA GLY A 330 -20.28 -6.81 1.37
C GLY A 330 -21.04 -6.06 0.28
N ALA A 331 -22.30 -6.41 0.16
CA ALA A 331 -23.28 -5.77 -0.69
C ALA A 331 -24.45 -5.26 0.14
N THR A 332 -24.81 -4.00 -0.04
CA THR A 332 -26.00 -3.40 0.57
C THR A 332 -27.25 -3.72 -0.23
N GLY A 333 -28.42 -3.59 0.40
CA GLY A 333 -29.71 -3.80 -0.24
C GLY A 333 -29.89 -2.89 -1.45
N GLY A 334 -30.26 -3.48 -2.59
CA GLY A 334 -30.31 -2.84 -3.90
C GLY A 334 -29.04 -3.00 -4.74
N GLY A 335 -27.98 -3.62 -4.20
CA GLY A 335 -26.79 -3.99 -4.97
C GLY A 335 -27.13 -4.98 -6.09
N THR A 336 -26.69 -4.71 -7.32
CA THR A 336 -27.03 -5.54 -8.50
C THR A 336 -25.78 -5.99 -9.25
N VAL A 337 -25.84 -7.17 -9.84
CA VAL A 337 -24.84 -7.69 -10.77
C VAL A 337 -25.51 -8.44 -11.91
N VAL A 338 -25.07 -8.17 -13.14
CA VAL A 338 -25.54 -8.82 -14.36
C VAL A 338 -24.58 -9.93 -14.73
N PHE A 339 -25.11 -11.11 -15.03
CA PHE A 339 -24.34 -12.25 -15.52
C PHE A 339 -24.42 -12.34 -17.04
N ALA A 340 -23.30 -12.66 -17.66
CA ALA A 340 -23.21 -12.98 -19.07
C ALA A 340 -22.43 -14.29 -19.27
N GLN A 341 -23.02 -15.25 -19.97
CA GLN A 341 -22.31 -16.43 -20.48
C GLN A 341 -21.68 -16.12 -21.84
N GLY A 342 -20.49 -16.64 -22.07
CA GLY A 342 -19.77 -16.54 -23.34
C GLY A 342 -18.85 -17.74 -23.59
N GLY A 343 -17.96 -17.58 -24.57
CA GLY A 343 -17.17 -18.67 -25.13
C GLY A 343 -17.88 -19.35 -26.31
N ASP A 344 -17.50 -20.59 -26.62
CA ASP A 344 -18.18 -21.43 -27.60
C ASP A 344 -19.21 -22.38 -26.96
N ALA A 345 -19.18 -22.51 -25.62
CA ALA A 345 -20.18 -23.26 -24.85
C ALA A 345 -21.50 -22.48 -24.69
N SER A 346 -22.61 -23.15 -24.97
CA SER A 346 -23.98 -22.68 -24.84
C SER A 346 -24.75 -23.45 -23.77
N ASP A 347 -26.00 -23.08 -23.49
CA ASP A 347 -26.84 -23.85 -22.55
C ASP A 347 -27.08 -25.31 -22.98
N ALA A 348 -26.98 -25.61 -24.27
CA ALA A 348 -27.11 -26.99 -24.77
C ALA A 348 -25.93 -27.90 -24.35
N ASP A 349 -24.82 -27.30 -23.92
CA ASP A 349 -23.63 -28.00 -23.45
C ASP A 349 -23.72 -28.41 -21.97
N PHE A 350 -24.82 -28.09 -21.29
CA PHE A 350 -25.02 -28.35 -19.87
C PHE A 350 -26.35 -29.03 -19.57
N ASN A 351 -26.45 -29.62 -18.38
CA ASN A 351 -27.66 -30.30 -17.91
C ASN A 351 -28.81 -29.34 -17.49
N ILE A 352 -28.49 -28.09 -17.17
CA ILE A 352 -29.44 -27.02 -16.84
C ILE A 352 -29.00 -25.72 -17.52
N SER A 353 -29.93 -24.79 -17.73
CA SER A 353 -29.65 -23.46 -18.30
C SER A 353 -28.86 -22.56 -17.34
N LEU A 354 -28.33 -21.44 -17.85
CA LEU A 354 -27.76 -20.39 -17.01
C LEU A 354 -28.82 -19.82 -16.05
N ASP A 355 -30.06 -19.63 -16.52
CA ASP A 355 -31.15 -19.09 -15.71
C ASP A 355 -31.49 -20.00 -14.52
N ASP A 356 -31.52 -21.32 -14.75
CA ASP A 356 -31.75 -22.31 -13.69
C ASP A 356 -30.58 -22.32 -12.70
N LEU A 357 -29.34 -22.19 -13.18
CA LEU A 357 -28.16 -22.09 -12.34
C LEU A 357 -28.25 -20.88 -11.39
N LEU A 358 -28.56 -19.70 -11.94
CA LEU A 358 -28.60 -18.44 -11.19
C LEU A 358 -29.83 -18.38 -10.26
N THR A 359 -30.94 -18.98 -10.66
CA THR A 359 -32.10 -19.20 -9.78
C THR A 359 -31.72 -20.06 -8.59
N ASN A 360 -31.02 -21.18 -8.82
CA ASN A 360 -30.52 -22.05 -7.76
C ASN A 360 -29.50 -21.32 -6.86
N LEU A 361 -28.61 -20.50 -7.43
CA LEU A 361 -27.64 -19.70 -6.67
C LEU A 361 -28.37 -18.73 -5.73
N ALA A 362 -29.33 -17.96 -6.23
CA ALA A 362 -30.12 -17.04 -5.40
C ALA A 362 -30.91 -17.79 -4.31
N ALA A 363 -31.44 -18.97 -4.63
CA ALA A 363 -32.16 -19.82 -3.68
C ALA A 363 -31.28 -20.37 -2.54
N THR A 364 -29.94 -20.37 -2.67
CA THR A 364 -29.04 -20.68 -1.54
C THR A 364 -28.96 -19.56 -0.50
N GLN A 365 -29.40 -18.34 -0.85
CA GLN A 365 -29.39 -17.15 0.02
C GLN A 365 -30.71 -16.35 -0.13
N PRO A 366 -31.89 -16.98 0.01
CA PRO A 366 -33.15 -16.41 -0.47
C PRO A 366 -33.63 -15.20 0.36
N ALA A 367 -33.14 -15.04 1.59
CA ALA A 367 -33.43 -13.86 2.41
C ALA A 367 -32.66 -12.61 1.94
N ASN A 368 -31.55 -12.81 1.21
CA ASN A 368 -30.58 -11.77 0.89
C ASN A 368 -30.38 -11.57 -0.61
N MET A 369 -30.93 -12.43 -1.47
CA MET A 369 -30.78 -12.36 -2.92
C MET A 369 -32.05 -12.71 -3.68
N SER A 370 -32.24 -12.06 -4.83
CA SER A 370 -33.20 -12.44 -5.86
C SER A 370 -32.53 -12.43 -7.23
N TYR A 371 -33.07 -13.19 -8.18
CA TYR A 371 -32.60 -13.23 -9.56
C TYR A 371 -33.74 -12.95 -10.54
N ASP A 372 -33.50 -12.04 -11.48
CA ASP A 372 -34.41 -11.67 -12.55
C ASP A 372 -33.89 -12.23 -13.89
N THR A 373 -34.60 -13.24 -14.42
CA THR A 373 -34.29 -13.91 -15.68
C THR A 373 -34.47 -13.01 -16.90
N SER A 374 -35.28 -11.94 -16.82
CA SER A 374 -35.50 -11.05 -17.96
C SER A 374 -34.31 -10.11 -18.22
N THR A 375 -33.50 -9.85 -17.18
CA THR A 375 -32.37 -8.92 -17.21
C THR A 375 -31.04 -9.58 -16.87
N ASN A 376 -31.03 -10.90 -16.60
CA ASN A 376 -29.89 -11.64 -16.07
C ASN A 376 -29.26 -10.99 -14.83
N THR A 377 -30.08 -10.35 -14.01
CA THR A 377 -29.62 -9.54 -12.88
C THR A 377 -29.88 -10.25 -11.57
N LEU A 378 -28.83 -10.44 -10.79
CA LEU A 378 -28.93 -10.83 -9.39
C LEU A 378 -28.93 -9.56 -8.53
N THR A 379 -29.90 -9.45 -7.64
CA THR A 379 -30.08 -8.31 -6.73
C THR A 379 -29.92 -8.76 -5.29
N VAL A 380 -29.11 -8.06 -4.51
CA VAL A 380 -29.02 -8.23 -3.06
C VAL A 380 -30.19 -7.47 -2.42
N THR A 381 -31.08 -8.18 -1.74
CA THR A 381 -32.37 -7.62 -1.26
C THR A 381 -32.27 -6.87 0.06
N SER A 382 -31.25 -7.14 0.89
CA SER A 382 -31.10 -6.61 2.24
C SER A 382 -29.65 -6.22 2.56
N SER A 383 -28.80 -7.21 2.81
CA SER A 383 -27.35 -7.10 2.83
C SER A 383 -26.75 -8.50 2.67
N TRP A 384 -25.61 -8.60 2.00
CA TRP A 384 -24.93 -9.87 1.83
C TRP A 384 -23.42 -9.71 1.81
N THR A 385 -22.76 -10.44 2.70
CA THR A 385 -21.31 -10.63 2.70
C THR A 385 -21.06 -12.12 2.82
N GLY A 386 -20.17 -12.66 1.98
CA GLY A 386 -19.83 -14.08 2.05
C GLY A 386 -19.80 -14.75 0.69
N THR A 387 -20.19 -16.02 0.65
CA THR A 387 -20.04 -16.88 -0.52
C THR A 387 -21.29 -17.73 -0.73
N ALA A 388 -21.74 -17.82 -1.98
CA ALA A 388 -22.83 -18.65 -2.43
C ALA A 388 -22.31 -19.57 -3.54
N SER A 389 -22.81 -20.81 -3.64
CA SER A 389 -22.32 -21.74 -4.66
C SER A 389 -23.41 -22.66 -5.18
N THR A 390 -23.27 -23.05 -6.44
CA THR A 390 -24.17 -23.93 -7.18
C THR A 390 -23.38 -24.67 -8.27
N THR A 391 -23.99 -25.62 -8.98
CA THR A 391 -23.28 -26.49 -9.93
C THR A 391 -24.03 -26.72 -11.23
N ARG A 392 -23.30 -26.91 -12.34
CA ARG A 392 -23.80 -27.50 -13.60
C ARG A 392 -22.96 -28.72 -13.95
N ILE A 393 -23.52 -29.63 -14.76
CA ILE A 393 -22.80 -30.77 -15.32
C ILE A 393 -22.63 -30.53 -16.82
N LEU A 394 -21.40 -30.64 -17.31
CA LEU A 394 -21.12 -30.59 -18.75
C LEU A 394 -21.71 -31.83 -19.43
N ASN A 395 -22.37 -31.62 -20.56
CA ASN A 395 -22.86 -32.70 -21.39
C ASN A 395 -21.66 -33.56 -21.88
N PRO A 396 -21.65 -34.89 -21.69
CA PRO A 396 -20.60 -35.76 -22.21
C PRO A 396 -20.38 -35.68 -23.72
N ALA A 397 -21.37 -35.19 -24.48
CA ALA A 397 -21.28 -34.99 -25.92
C ALA A 397 -20.85 -33.57 -26.34
N THR A 398 -20.53 -32.67 -25.40
CA THR A 398 -20.09 -31.31 -25.75
C THR A 398 -18.81 -31.33 -26.57
N THR A 399 -18.76 -30.47 -27.59
CA THR A 399 -17.55 -30.19 -28.38
C THR A 399 -17.02 -28.79 -28.14
N ALA A 400 -17.65 -28.03 -27.23
CA ALA A 400 -17.18 -26.71 -26.84
C ALA A 400 -15.82 -26.83 -26.14
N THR A 401 -15.00 -25.81 -26.30
CA THR A 401 -13.61 -25.76 -25.80
C THR A 401 -13.40 -24.66 -24.77
N LYS A 402 -14.31 -23.70 -24.66
CA LYS A 402 -14.22 -22.53 -23.80
C LYS A 402 -15.59 -22.13 -23.27
N HIS A 403 -15.69 -22.05 -21.95
CA HIS A 403 -16.86 -21.51 -21.27
C HIS A 403 -16.44 -20.33 -20.39
N THR A 404 -17.14 -19.21 -20.52
CA THR A 404 -16.88 -18.00 -19.72
C THR A 404 -18.14 -17.56 -18.99
N ILE A 405 -17.95 -17.06 -17.77
CA ILE A 405 -18.96 -16.27 -17.07
C ILE A 405 -18.36 -14.92 -16.75
N SER A 406 -19.00 -13.86 -17.24
CA SER A 406 -18.60 -12.48 -17.01
C SER A 406 -19.63 -11.73 -16.19
N LEU A 407 -19.15 -10.81 -15.36
CA LEU A 407 -19.99 -9.95 -14.51
C LEU A 407 -19.98 -8.51 -15.02
N ALA A 408 -21.14 -7.85 -14.96
CA ALA A 408 -21.30 -6.44 -15.32
C ALA A 408 -22.23 -5.70 -14.35
N SER A 409 -22.15 -4.37 -14.34
CA SER A 409 -23.09 -3.53 -13.58
C SER A 409 -24.42 -3.41 -14.34
N ALA A 410 -25.55 -3.38 -13.62
CA ALA A 410 -26.88 -3.26 -14.24
C ALA A 410 -27.17 -1.88 -14.87
N GLY A 411 -26.37 -0.86 -14.56
CA GLY A 411 -26.55 0.53 -15.02
C GLY A 411 -25.77 0.93 -16.27
N GLY A 412 -25.10 -0.01 -16.96
CA GLY A 412 -24.35 0.27 -18.20
C GLY A 412 -23.11 1.17 -18.05
N GLY A 413 -22.80 1.63 -16.83
CA GLY A 413 -21.56 2.32 -16.52
C GLY A 413 -20.42 1.32 -16.35
N ALA A 414 -19.30 1.57 -17.03
CA ALA A 414 -18.08 0.76 -17.03
C ALA A 414 -17.33 0.73 -15.68
N VAL A 415 -18.04 0.59 -14.56
CA VAL A 415 -17.44 0.12 -13.31
C VAL A 415 -17.50 -1.40 -13.40
N LEU A 416 -16.47 -1.99 -14.01
CA LEU A 416 -16.23 -3.42 -13.91
C LEU A 416 -16.21 -3.76 -12.41
N VAL A 417 -17.24 -4.47 -11.94
CA VAL A 417 -17.14 -5.32 -10.77
C VAL A 417 -16.78 -6.69 -11.30
N VAL A 418 -15.49 -6.94 -11.54
CA VAL A 418 -15.05 -8.16 -12.22
C VAL A 418 -14.28 -9.06 -11.28
N ALA A 419 -14.89 -10.19 -10.93
CA ALA A 419 -14.22 -11.46 -11.16
C ALA A 419 -15.05 -12.26 -12.15
N ASP A 420 -14.73 -12.06 -13.43
CA ASP A 420 -15.04 -13.02 -14.45
C ASP A 420 -14.29 -14.31 -14.14
N ASP A 421 -14.80 -15.42 -14.65
CA ASP A 421 -14.01 -16.64 -14.71
C ASP A 421 -14.18 -17.32 -16.05
N VAL A 422 -13.22 -18.20 -16.36
CA VAL A 422 -13.18 -18.95 -17.60
C VAL A 422 -12.60 -20.33 -17.34
N CYS A 423 -13.22 -21.33 -17.94
CA CYS A 423 -12.68 -22.66 -18.01
C CYS A 423 -12.50 -23.09 -19.46
N TYR A 424 -11.46 -23.88 -19.71
CA TYR A 424 -11.21 -24.47 -21.02
C TYR A 424 -11.52 -25.97 -20.97
N ILE A 425 -12.54 -26.38 -21.70
CA ILE A 425 -13.08 -27.75 -21.67
C ILE A 425 -12.12 -28.67 -22.42
N GLY A 426 -11.58 -29.67 -21.72
CA GLY A 426 -10.49 -30.51 -22.23
C GLY A 426 -9.12 -29.81 -22.29
N GLY A 427 -9.00 -28.60 -21.72
CA GLY A 427 -7.81 -27.74 -21.76
C GLY A 427 -7.83 -26.73 -22.92
N ALA A 428 -7.04 -25.66 -22.80
CA ALA A 428 -7.07 -24.50 -23.72
C ALA A 428 -6.54 -24.75 -25.15
N GLY A 429 -6.30 -26.01 -25.52
CA GLY A 429 -5.53 -26.40 -26.71
C GLY A 429 -4.02 -26.10 -26.54
N ALA A 430 -3.18 -26.78 -27.30
CA ALA A 430 -1.74 -26.56 -27.27
C ALA A 430 -1.39 -25.24 -28.00
N VAL A 431 -1.24 -24.14 -27.26
CA VAL A 431 -0.38 -23.04 -27.74
C VAL A 431 1.04 -23.59 -27.71
N ALA A 432 1.80 -23.43 -28.80
CA ALA A 432 3.20 -23.84 -28.81
C ALA A 432 3.90 -23.17 -27.61
N PRO A 433 4.50 -23.96 -26.69
CA PRO A 433 5.08 -23.39 -25.49
C PRO A 433 6.23 -22.49 -25.91
N PHE A 434 6.24 -21.26 -25.37
CA PHE A 434 7.43 -20.42 -25.45
C PHE A 434 8.56 -21.16 -24.74
N THR A 435 9.53 -21.64 -25.52
CA THR A 435 10.57 -22.56 -25.02
C THR A 435 11.74 -21.78 -24.46
N TYR A 436 12.42 -20.98 -25.30
CA TYR A 436 13.50 -20.11 -24.83
C TYR A 436 13.72 -18.92 -25.76
N ALA A 437 13.82 -17.69 -25.21
CA ALA A 437 14.33 -16.56 -25.97
C ALA A 437 15.12 -15.57 -25.11
N SER A 438 16.26 -15.12 -25.63
CA SER A 438 17.01 -13.97 -25.13
C SER A 438 16.66 -12.68 -25.87
N GLY A 439 16.74 -11.58 -25.14
CA GLY A 439 16.31 -10.30 -25.66
C GLY A 439 16.80 -9.10 -24.88
N ILE A 440 16.10 -7.99 -25.09
CA ILE A 440 16.40 -6.68 -24.53
C ILE A 440 15.13 -5.94 -24.08
N ASN A 441 15.28 -5.03 -23.14
CA ASN A 441 14.28 -4.02 -22.79
C ASN A 441 14.47 -2.79 -23.69
N LEU A 442 13.42 -2.39 -24.41
CA LEU A 442 13.39 -1.21 -25.27
C LEU A 442 12.56 -0.09 -24.63
N SER A 443 13.18 0.63 -23.70
CA SER A 443 12.56 1.72 -22.95
C SER A 443 12.28 2.94 -23.83
N GLY A 444 11.32 3.74 -23.38
CA GLY A 444 10.91 5.00 -24.00
C GLY A 444 9.51 5.41 -23.55
N ALA A 445 8.52 4.51 -23.65
CA ALA A 445 7.14 4.82 -23.28
C ALA A 445 6.88 4.73 -21.77
N ASP A 446 7.90 4.43 -20.98
CA ASP A 446 7.96 4.43 -19.52
C ASP A 446 8.65 5.68 -18.94
N PHE A 447 9.28 6.51 -19.78
CA PHE A 447 10.03 7.68 -19.33
C PHE A 447 9.13 8.79 -18.78
N GLY A 448 9.71 9.94 -18.41
CA GLY A 448 8.95 11.13 -17.99
C GLY A 448 8.03 11.70 -19.09
N SER A 449 8.19 11.26 -20.33
CA SER A 449 7.34 11.54 -21.48
C SER A 449 7.07 10.26 -22.27
N PHE A 450 5.94 10.22 -23.00
CA PHE A 450 5.63 9.11 -23.90
C PHE A 450 6.49 9.16 -25.17
N LEU A 451 7.47 8.28 -25.26
CA LEU A 451 8.41 8.21 -26.39
C LEU A 451 8.38 6.81 -27.03
N ILE A 452 8.39 6.76 -28.36
CA ILE A 452 8.37 5.49 -29.12
C ILE A 452 9.68 5.33 -29.88
N ASN A 453 10.27 4.14 -29.77
CA ASN A 453 11.47 3.78 -30.52
C ASN A 453 11.17 3.73 -32.02
N SER A 454 12.10 4.26 -32.83
CA SER A 454 11.93 4.26 -34.29
C SER A 454 12.12 2.87 -34.89
N ASN A 455 11.57 2.63 -36.09
CA ASN A 455 11.80 1.37 -36.79
C ASN A 455 13.29 1.11 -37.05
N THR A 456 14.12 2.15 -37.22
CA THR A 456 15.57 1.98 -37.36
C THR A 456 16.21 1.35 -36.12
N VAL A 457 15.74 1.71 -34.93
CA VAL A 457 16.19 1.09 -33.67
C VAL A 457 15.75 -0.37 -33.61
N LEU A 458 14.48 -0.64 -33.95
CA LEU A 458 13.95 -2.01 -33.99
C LEU A 458 14.70 -2.87 -35.02
N ASP A 459 15.03 -2.31 -36.18
CA ASP A 459 15.80 -2.96 -37.23
C ASP A 459 17.17 -3.35 -36.71
N TYR A 460 17.89 -2.41 -36.10
CA TYR A 460 19.20 -2.66 -35.52
C TYR A 460 19.18 -3.85 -34.56
N TYR A 461 18.30 -3.85 -33.56
CA TYR A 461 18.23 -4.96 -32.60
C TYR A 461 17.74 -6.28 -33.22
N ALA A 462 16.89 -6.23 -34.24
CA ALA A 462 16.52 -7.43 -35.00
C ALA A 462 17.71 -8.00 -35.81
N THR A 463 18.63 -7.15 -36.30
CA THR A 463 19.86 -7.60 -36.99
C THR A 463 20.88 -8.23 -36.05
N LYS A 464 20.83 -7.87 -34.76
CA LYS A 464 21.60 -8.52 -33.68
C LYS A 464 21.02 -9.86 -33.24
N ASP A 465 19.97 -10.31 -33.92
CA ASP A 465 19.27 -11.57 -33.70
C ASP A 465 18.61 -11.72 -32.32
N PHE A 466 18.20 -10.60 -31.70
CA PHE A 466 17.33 -10.69 -30.53
C PHE A 466 15.94 -11.18 -30.93
N HIS A 467 15.45 -12.22 -30.24
CA HIS A 467 14.18 -12.88 -30.56
C HIS A 467 13.01 -12.45 -29.69
N VAL A 468 13.28 -11.80 -28.57
CA VAL A 468 12.27 -11.16 -27.72
C VAL A 468 12.69 -9.73 -27.40
N ALA A 469 11.72 -8.83 -27.34
CA ALA A 469 11.92 -7.47 -26.82
C ALA A 469 10.82 -7.15 -25.82
N ARG A 470 11.20 -6.59 -24.67
CA ARG A 470 10.28 -6.04 -23.68
C ARG A 470 10.07 -4.56 -23.96
N PHE A 471 8.82 -4.14 -24.03
CA PHE A 471 8.40 -2.78 -24.35
C PHE A 471 7.68 -2.17 -23.13
N PRO A 472 8.43 -1.50 -22.24
CA PRO A 472 7.87 -0.77 -21.12
C PRO A 472 6.92 0.35 -21.55
N VAL A 473 5.76 0.44 -20.92
CA VAL A 473 4.81 1.54 -21.11
C VAL A 473 4.07 1.86 -19.81
N LYS A 474 3.98 3.15 -19.46
CA LYS A 474 3.21 3.59 -18.30
C LYS A 474 1.70 3.47 -18.49
N TRP A 475 1.00 3.08 -17.42
CA TRP A 475 -0.45 3.02 -17.37
C TRP A 475 -1.07 4.35 -17.79
N GLU A 476 -0.70 5.46 -17.15
CA GLU A 476 -1.32 6.76 -17.42
C GLU A 476 -1.20 7.25 -18.87
N TYR A 477 -0.22 6.76 -19.64
CA TYR A 477 -0.10 7.08 -21.05
C TYR A 477 -1.05 6.29 -21.94
N LEU A 478 -1.43 5.08 -21.52
CA LEU A 478 -2.44 4.28 -22.20
C LEU A 478 -3.84 4.64 -21.72
N GLN A 479 -4.02 4.87 -20.41
CA GLN A 479 -5.31 5.16 -19.78
C GLN A 479 -5.09 6.05 -18.56
N SER A 480 -5.33 7.35 -18.71
CA SER A 480 -5.01 8.35 -17.67
C SER A 480 -5.97 8.37 -16.48
N ALA A 481 -7.13 7.72 -16.58
CA ALA A 481 -8.12 7.62 -15.50
C ALA A 481 -8.62 6.18 -15.39
N ALA A 482 -8.78 5.68 -14.16
CA ALA A 482 -9.32 4.34 -13.92
C ALA A 482 -10.65 4.13 -14.66
N PHE A 483 -10.80 3.01 -15.36
CA PHE A 483 -11.95 2.67 -16.22
C PHE A 483 -12.17 3.59 -17.44
N GLY A 484 -11.33 4.62 -17.62
CA GLY A 484 -11.43 5.58 -18.72
C GLY A 484 -11.17 4.96 -20.09
N SER A 485 -11.37 5.75 -21.15
CA SER A 485 -10.96 5.32 -22.50
C SER A 485 -9.44 5.21 -22.60
N LEU A 486 -8.97 4.33 -23.50
CA LEU A 486 -7.57 4.38 -23.89
C LEU A 486 -7.27 5.70 -24.60
N ASN A 487 -6.07 6.25 -24.38
CA ASN A 487 -5.54 7.33 -25.18
C ASN A 487 -5.27 6.81 -26.59
N THR A 488 -6.11 7.20 -27.55
CA THR A 488 -6.06 6.70 -28.92
C THR A 488 -4.71 6.92 -29.59
N SER A 489 -4.12 8.11 -29.45
CA SER A 489 -2.86 8.46 -30.12
C SER A 489 -1.69 7.64 -29.57
N ASN A 490 -1.54 7.59 -28.24
CA ASN A 490 -0.46 6.84 -27.60
C ASN A 490 -0.63 5.33 -27.83
N THR A 491 -1.84 4.82 -27.65
CA THR A 491 -2.14 3.40 -27.88
C THR A 491 -1.84 3.00 -29.31
N ASN A 492 -2.27 3.78 -30.31
CA ASN A 492 -1.98 3.47 -31.72
C ASN A 492 -0.48 3.46 -32.01
N ALA A 493 0.29 4.40 -31.47
CA ALA A 493 1.73 4.47 -31.67
C ALA A 493 2.45 3.27 -31.00
N PHE A 494 2.07 2.93 -29.77
CA PHE A 494 2.62 1.78 -29.05
C PHE A 494 2.27 0.45 -29.75
N VAL A 495 0.99 0.26 -30.11
CA VAL A 495 0.53 -0.92 -30.85
C VAL A 495 1.22 -1.05 -32.21
N ALA A 496 1.50 0.06 -32.91
CA ALA A 496 2.24 0.03 -34.17
C ALA A 496 3.69 -0.45 -33.97
N MET A 497 4.36 -0.05 -32.88
CA MET A 497 5.70 -0.52 -32.53
C MET A 497 5.69 -2.04 -32.25
N VAL A 498 4.74 -2.51 -31.42
CA VAL A 498 4.56 -3.95 -31.13
C VAL A 498 4.26 -4.73 -32.40
N LYS A 499 3.38 -4.23 -33.26
CA LYS A 499 3.04 -4.83 -34.56
C LYS A 499 4.25 -4.94 -35.47
N TYR A 500 5.08 -3.90 -35.53
CA TYR A 500 6.27 -3.90 -36.36
C TYR A 500 7.24 -5.01 -35.92
N TRP A 501 7.49 -5.12 -34.61
CA TRP A 501 8.35 -6.17 -34.06
C TRP A 501 7.80 -7.58 -34.31
N THR A 502 6.50 -7.79 -34.05
CA THR A 502 5.87 -9.12 -34.15
C THR A 502 5.58 -9.55 -35.58
N ASN A 503 4.91 -8.71 -36.39
CA ASN A 503 4.50 -9.05 -37.74
C ASN A 503 5.64 -8.86 -38.77
N THR A 504 6.42 -7.79 -38.68
CA THR A 504 7.47 -7.49 -39.68
C THR A 504 8.77 -8.20 -39.35
N LYS A 505 9.19 -8.22 -38.08
CA LYS A 505 10.44 -8.88 -37.67
C LYS A 505 10.26 -10.32 -37.23
N GLY A 506 9.02 -10.76 -37.02
CA GLY A 506 8.75 -12.15 -36.64
C GLY A 506 9.26 -12.50 -35.24
N ARG A 507 9.40 -11.52 -34.35
CA ARG A 507 9.98 -11.69 -33.00
C ARG A 507 8.91 -11.56 -31.91
N PHE A 508 9.18 -12.06 -30.71
CA PHE A 508 8.28 -11.97 -29.56
C PHE A 508 8.31 -10.58 -28.91
N ALA A 509 7.16 -10.02 -28.59
CA ALA A 509 7.01 -8.75 -27.87
C ALA A 509 6.45 -9.01 -26.47
N ILE A 510 7.19 -8.64 -25.45
CA ILE A 510 6.66 -8.52 -24.09
C ILE A 510 6.09 -7.10 -23.96
N VAL A 511 4.78 -7.00 -23.78
CA VAL A 511 4.09 -5.74 -23.47
C VAL A 511 4.12 -5.59 -21.96
N ASP A 512 4.94 -4.65 -21.47
CA ASP A 512 5.16 -4.42 -20.04
C ASP A 512 4.43 -3.16 -19.57
N LEU A 513 3.51 -3.34 -18.62
CA LEU A 513 2.90 -2.22 -17.92
C LEU A 513 3.84 -1.70 -16.82
N HIS A 514 4.65 -0.72 -17.18
CA HIS A 514 5.74 -0.21 -16.36
C HIS A 514 5.26 0.80 -15.31
N SER A 515 4.54 0.34 -14.28
CA SER A 515 3.78 1.24 -13.39
C SER A 515 3.78 0.90 -11.90
N TYR A 516 4.57 -0.07 -11.44
CA TYR A 516 4.80 -0.31 -9.99
C TYR A 516 3.51 -0.45 -9.20
N SER A 517 2.52 -1.13 -9.78
CA SER A 517 1.16 -1.29 -9.25
C SER A 517 0.43 0.03 -8.90
N LYS A 518 0.69 1.09 -9.68
CA LYS A 518 0.11 2.42 -9.50
C LYS A 518 -0.48 2.96 -10.80
N LEU A 519 -1.45 3.87 -10.68
CA LEU A 519 -1.92 4.76 -11.75
C LEU A 519 -1.83 6.19 -11.25
N ASN A 520 -1.09 7.07 -11.94
CA ASN A 520 -0.85 8.45 -11.49
C ASN A 520 -0.36 8.54 -10.03
N ASN A 521 0.57 7.66 -9.65
CA ASN A 521 1.09 7.48 -8.29
C ASN A 521 0.09 6.96 -7.25
N VAL A 522 -1.15 6.66 -7.62
CA VAL A 522 -2.13 6.04 -6.72
C VAL A 522 -2.01 4.52 -6.81
N GLN A 523 -1.71 3.87 -5.69
CA GLN A 523 -1.54 2.42 -5.57
C GLN A 523 -2.85 1.67 -5.82
N ILE A 524 -2.76 0.52 -6.49
CA ILE A 524 -3.90 -0.38 -6.68
C ILE A 524 -4.39 -0.92 -5.34
N GLY A 525 -5.70 -0.85 -5.13
CA GLY A 525 -6.37 -1.50 -3.99
C GLY A 525 -6.37 -0.67 -2.71
N ILE A 526 -5.93 0.59 -2.76
CA ILE A 526 -6.20 1.54 -1.68
C ILE A 526 -7.72 1.76 -1.58
N THR A 527 -8.27 1.59 -0.39
CA THR A 527 -9.68 1.86 -0.07
C THR A 527 -10.04 3.31 -0.43
N GLY A 528 -11.25 3.55 -0.96
CA GLY A 528 -11.66 4.89 -1.42
C GLY A 528 -11.06 5.32 -2.77
N SER A 529 -10.07 4.61 -3.31
CA SER A 529 -9.54 4.85 -4.65
C SER A 529 -10.40 4.19 -5.74
N LEU A 530 -10.45 4.80 -6.92
CA LEU A 530 -10.95 4.15 -8.14
C LEU A 530 -9.88 3.24 -8.78
N VAL A 531 -8.61 3.36 -8.38
CA VAL A 531 -7.52 2.49 -8.82
C VAL A 531 -7.62 1.17 -8.06
N ARG A 532 -8.59 0.35 -8.44
CA ARG A 532 -8.84 -0.97 -7.88
C ARG A 532 -8.30 -2.06 -8.79
N PRO A 533 -8.24 -3.32 -8.35
CA PRO A 533 -7.81 -4.42 -9.21
C PRO A 533 -8.60 -4.50 -10.52
N GLN A 534 -9.86 -4.08 -10.52
CA GLN A 534 -10.73 -4.05 -11.69
C GLN A 534 -10.33 -2.96 -12.69
N ALA A 535 -9.70 -1.87 -12.27
CA ALA A 535 -9.17 -0.87 -13.18
C ALA A 535 -8.01 -1.45 -14.00
N LEU A 536 -7.16 -2.29 -13.39
CA LEU A 536 -6.10 -3.02 -14.09
C LEU A 536 -6.69 -4.02 -15.10
N CYS A 537 -7.74 -4.75 -14.71
CA CYS A 537 -8.46 -5.65 -15.61
C CYS A 537 -9.02 -4.92 -16.85
N ASP A 538 -9.67 -3.77 -16.62
CA ASP A 538 -10.24 -2.93 -17.67
C ASP A 538 -9.18 -2.44 -18.67
N LEU A 539 -8.04 -1.93 -18.16
CA LEU A 539 -6.90 -1.54 -18.99
C LEU A 539 -6.46 -2.71 -19.88
N TRP A 540 -6.16 -3.87 -19.29
CA TRP A 540 -5.60 -5.00 -20.02
C TRP A 540 -6.56 -5.56 -21.07
N VAL A 541 -7.85 -5.66 -20.76
CA VAL A 541 -8.87 -6.10 -21.73
C VAL A 541 -8.94 -5.12 -22.91
N LYS A 542 -8.93 -3.81 -22.66
CA LYS A 542 -8.93 -2.79 -23.71
C LYS A 542 -7.65 -2.82 -24.54
N LEU A 543 -6.48 -2.96 -23.91
CA LEU A 543 -5.19 -2.99 -24.60
C LEU A 543 -5.05 -4.23 -25.48
N VAL A 544 -5.43 -5.42 -24.98
CA VAL A 544 -5.48 -6.64 -25.78
C VAL A 544 -6.45 -6.49 -26.95
N GLY A 545 -7.63 -5.91 -26.72
CA GLY A 545 -8.58 -5.59 -27.79
C GLY A 545 -7.98 -4.66 -28.85
N ALA A 546 -7.21 -3.65 -28.45
CA ALA A 546 -6.52 -2.74 -29.37
C ALA A 546 -5.44 -3.45 -30.21
N LEU A 547 -4.63 -4.33 -29.59
CA LEU A 547 -3.63 -5.15 -30.29
C LEU A 547 -4.30 -6.06 -31.34
N GLN A 548 -5.40 -6.72 -30.95
CA GLN A 548 -6.17 -7.60 -31.84
C GLN A 548 -6.82 -6.83 -33.00
N ALA A 549 -7.46 -5.69 -32.71
CA ALA A 549 -8.07 -4.83 -33.72
C ALA A 549 -7.03 -4.31 -34.73
N ALA A 550 -5.80 -4.05 -34.28
CA ALA A 550 -4.69 -3.66 -35.15
C ALA A 550 -4.06 -4.82 -35.92
N SER A 551 -4.56 -6.06 -35.78
CA SER A 551 -4.02 -7.27 -36.41
C SER A 551 -2.54 -7.51 -36.04
N VAL A 552 -2.18 -7.27 -34.79
CA VAL A 552 -0.90 -7.73 -34.22
C VAL A 552 -0.88 -9.26 -34.23
N ASP A 553 0.28 -9.86 -34.52
CA ASP A 553 0.47 -11.31 -34.38
C ASP A 553 0.46 -11.71 -32.90
N MET A 554 -0.73 -11.99 -32.38
CA MET A 554 -0.95 -12.33 -30.97
C MET A 554 -0.24 -13.62 -30.54
N SER A 555 0.19 -14.48 -31.46
CA SER A 555 1.01 -15.66 -31.13
C SER A 555 2.41 -15.30 -30.66
N LYS A 556 2.86 -14.07 -30.96
CA LYS A 556 4.15 -13.51 -30.56
C LYS A 556 4.03 -12.43 -29.48
N VAL A 557 2.84 -12.22 -28.91
CA VAL A 557 2.63 -11.26 -27.81
C VAL A 557 2.67 -12.01 -26.49
N ILE A 558 3.44 -11.46 -25.55
CA ILE A 558 3.51 -11.86 -24.14
C ILE A 558 3.03 -10.66 -23.33
N LEU A 559 2.11 -10.88 -22.39
CA LEU A 559 1.62 -9.81 -21.51
C LEU A 559 2.37 -9.87 -20.19
N ASP A 560 3.13 -8.82 -19.86
CA ASP A 560 3.73 -8.62 -18.54
C ASP A 560 2.87 -7.63 -17.76
N PHE A 561 2.12 -8.16 -16.79
CA PHE A 561 0.99 -7.45 -16.20
C PHE A 561 1.34 -6.21 -15.41
N MET A 562 2.56 -6.14 -14.86
CA MET A 562 3.01 -5.00 -14.07
C MET A 562 4.50 -5.12 -13.76
N ASN A 563 5.24 -4.07 -14.11
CA ASN A 563 6.60 -3.89 -13.62
C ASN A 563 6.63 -3.66 -12.11
N GLU A 564 7.42 -4.46 -11.40
CA GLU A 564 7.82 -4.32 -10.01
C GLU A 564 6.72 -3.84 -9.04
N PRO A 565 5.65 -4.66 -8.86
CA PRO A 565 4.58 -4.35 -7.91
C PRO A 565 5.08 -4.00 -6.50
N THR A 566 4.42 -3.04 -5.85
CA THR A 566 4.74 -2.56 -4.49
C THR A 566 3.65 -2.87 -3.46
N ASN A 567 2.60 -3.61 -3.83
CA ASN A 567 1.59 -4.13 -2.90
C ASN A 567 2.16 -5.20 -1.95
N LEU A 568 1.35 -5.64 -0.98
CA LEU A 568 1.57 -6.94 -0.32
C LEU A 568 1.48 -8.09 -1.33
N ALA A 569 2.32 -9.11 -1.19
CA ALA A 569 2.37 -10.23 -2.12
C ALA A 569 1.02 -10.96 -2.28
N ALA A 570 0.26 -11.10 -1.18
CA ALA A 570 -1.04 -11.75 -1.20
C ALA A 570 -2.08 -10.95 -2.03
N ASP A 571 -2.05 -9.63 -1.92
CA ASP A 571 -2.95 -8.73 -2.65
C ASP A 571 -2.58 -8.69 -4.12
N TRP A 572 -1.30 -8.48 -4.43
CA TRP A 572 -0.80 -8.50 -5.79
C TRP A 572 -1.19 -9.78 -6.52
N ARG A 573 -0.99 -10.95 -5.89
CA ARG A 573 -1.39 -12.24 -6.45
C ARG A 573 -2.89 -12.31 -6.77
N ARG A 574 -3.77 -11.74 -5.94
CA ARG A 574 -5.21 -11.67 -6.22
C ARG A 574 -5.50 -10.76 -7.41
N TYR A 575 -4.80 -9.62 -7.50
CA TYR A 575 -5.00 -8.64 -8.58
C TYR A 575 -4.55 -9.21 -9.91
N ALA A 576 -3.38 -9.83 -9.94
CA ALA A 576 -2.85 -10.51 -11.10
C ALA A 576 -3.75 -11.67 -11.56
N GLN A 577 -4.29 -12.46 -10.62
CA GLN A 577 -5.27 -13.52 -10.93
C GLN A 577 -6.55 -12.98 -11.56
N ALA A 578 -7.10 -11.89 -11.01
CA ALA A 578 -8.29 -11.25 -11.55
C ALA A 578 -8.04 -10.73 -12.98
N THR A 579 -6.88 -10.11 -13.21
CA THR A 579 -6.47 -9.63 -14.54
C THR A 579 -6.31 -10.78 -15.54
N ALA A 580 -5.68 -11.89 -15.14
CA ALA A 580 -5.56 -13.09 -15.99
C ALA A 580 -6.94 -13.59 -16.39
N ASN A 581 -7.83 -13.79 -15.42
CA ASN A 581 -9.18 -14.26 -15.67
C ASN A 581 -9.95 -13.31 -16.59
N ALA A 582 -9.87 -11.99 -16.37
CA ALA A 582 -10.54 -11.00 -17.21
C ALA A 582 -10.03 -11.01 -18.66
N VAL A 583 -8.71 -11.06 -18.87
CA VAL A 583 -8.11 -11.16 -20.21
C VAL A 583 -8.57 -12.44 -20.91
N ARG A 584 -8.50 -13.59 -20.22
CA ARG A 584 -8.89 -14.88 -20.79
C ARG A 584 -10.39 -14.96 -21.07
N ALA A 585 -11.25 -14.38 -20.21
CA ALA A 585 -12.70 -14.41 -20.37
C ALA A 585 -13.19 -13.45 -21.47
N ARG A 586 -12.67 -12.21 -21.49
CA ARG A 586 -13.19 -11.13 -22.36
C ARG A 586 -12.49 -11.00 -23.71
N THR A 587 -11.43 -11.77 -23.94
CA THR A 587 -10.67 -11.74 -25.20
C THR A 587 -10.44 -13.15 -25.73
N THR A 588 -9.89 -13.26 -26.93
CA THR A 588 -9.45 -14.53 -27.51
C THR A 588 -7.96 -14.83 -27.23
N PHE A 589 -7.31 -14.05 -26.37
CA PHE A 589 -5.88 -14.21 -26.09
C PHE A 589 -5.59 -15.47 -25.27
N THR A 590 -4.79 -16.36 -25.83
CA THR A 590 -4.27 -17.60 -25.20
C THR A 590 -2.75 -17.62 -25.06
N GLY A 591 -2.06 -16.56 -25.52
CA GLY A 591 -0.60 -16.40 -25.43
C GLY A 591 -0.10 -16.25 -24.00
N MET A 592 1.23 -16.19 -23.83
CA MET A 592 1.85 -16.20 -22.51
C MET A 592 1.53 -14.96 -21.68
N ILE A 593 1.31 -15.16 -20.38
CA ILE A 593 1.23 -14.10 -19.37
C ILE A 593 2.40 -14.23 -18.40
N MET A 594 3.10 -13.13 -18.15
CA MET A 594 4.16 -13.03 -17.15
C MET A 594 3.64 -12.33 -15.90
N ILE A 595 3.99 -12.90 -14.74
CA ILE A 595 3.61 -12.40 -13.42
C ILE A 595 4.86 -12.09 -12.62
N GLU A 596 5.07 -10.81 -12.31
CA GLU A 596 6.14 -10.36 -11.43
C GLU A 596 5.82 -10.62 -9.95
N GLY A 597 6.85 -10.61 -9.11
CA GLY A 597 6.73 -10.57 -7.64
C GLY A 597 6.77 -9.14 -7.10
N VAL A 598 6.46 -8.96 -5.83
CA VAL A 598 6.54 -7.65 -5.18
C VAL A 598 7.98 -7.28 -4.83
N SER A 599 8.20 -6.01 -4.50
CA SER A 599 9.48 -5.46 -4.02
C SER A 599 10.61 -5.61 -5.07
N GLY A 600 10.42 -4.96 -6.21
CA GLY A 600 11.38 -4.99 -7.32
C GLY A 600 11.43 -6.32 -8.06
N SER A 601 10.39 -7.16 -7.90
CA SER A 601 10.36 -8.54 -8.40
C SER A 601 11.65 -9.33 -8.14
N SER A 602 12.30 -9.03 -7.02
CA SER A 602 13.72 -9.33 -6.86
C SER A 602 13.98 -10.83 -6.72
N ALA A 603 14.81 -11.40 -7.61
CA ALA A 603 15.16 -12.82 -7.57
C ALA A 603 15.88 -13.20 -6.26
N MET A 604 16.79 -12.33 -5.78
CA MET A 604 17.54 -12.57 -4.53
C MET A 604 16.64 -12.60 -3.29
N ASN A 605 15.56 -11.80 -3.28
CA ASN A 605 14.68 -11.62 -2.12
C ASN A 605 13.30 -12.26 -2.32
N TRP A 606 13.14 -13.13 -3.32
CA TRP A 606 11.84 -13.70 -3.70
C TRP A 606 11.07 -14.30 -2.51
N SER A 607 11.71 -15.18 -1.74
CA SER A 607 11.12 -15.80 -0.55
C SER A 607 10.99 -14.84 0.64
N ALA A 608 11.94 -13.93 0.82
CA ALA A 608 11.90 -12.95 1.90
C ALA A 608 10.66 -12.05 1.77
N ASN A 609 10.28 -11.72 0.53
CA ASN A 609 9.12 -10.90 0.20
C ASN A 609 7.81 -11.72 0.07
N LYS A 610 7.81 -12.98 0.48
CA LYS A 610 6.66 -13.91 0.42
C LYS A 610 6.15 -14.23 -0.99
N ASN A 611 6.89 -13.84 -2.04
CA ASN A 611 6.50 -14.10 -3.42
C ASN A 611 6.35 -15.61 -3.68
N ASP A 612 7.23 -16.44 -3.13
CA ASP A 612 7.14 -17.90 -3.23
C ASP A 612 5.83 -18.49 -2.69
N SER A 613 5.46 -18.13 -1.47
CA SER A 613 4.29 -18.65 -0.76
C SER A 613 2.96 -18.14 -1.33
N GLU A 614 2.98 -16.97 -1.97
CA GLU A 614 1.79 -16.37 -2.55
C GLU A 614 1.64 -16.73 -4.03
N LEU A 615 2.69 -16.55 -4.84
CA LEU A 615 2.62 -16.78 -6.28
C LEU A 615 2.54 -18.26 -6.66
N VAL A 616 2.94 -19.20 -5.79
CA VAL A 616 2.64 -20.62 -6.02
C VAL A 616 1.13 -20.90 -6.18
N LYS A 617 0.28 -20.05 -5.58
CA LYS A 617 -1.18 -20.13 -5.62
C LYS A 617 -1.78 -19.51 -6.89
N PHE A 618 -0.99 -18.80 -7.70
CA PHE A 618 -1.45 -18.25 -8.98
C PHE A 618 -1.63 -19.38 -10.01
N TYR A 619 -2.65 -19.25 -10.85
CA TYR A 619 -2.86 -20.10 -12.01
C TYR A 619 -3.35 -19.26 -13.19
N ASP A 620 -3.04 -19.69 -14.40
CA ASP A 620 -3.65 -19.15 -15.62
C ASP A 620 -4.66 -20.17 -16.17
N PRO A 621 -5.92 -19.79 -16.44
CA PRO A 621 -6.88 -20.67 -17.11
C PRO A 621 -6.37 -21.28 -18.42
N ALA A 622 -5.56 -20.56 -19.20
CA ALA A 622 -4.96 -21.12 -20.43
C ALA A 622 -3.70 -21.96 -20.18
N ASN A 623 -3.24 -22.05 -18.91
CA ASN A 623 -2.02 -22.72 -18.50
C ASN A 623 -0.77 -22.30 -19.30
N ASN A 624 -0.67 -21.02 -19.67
CA ASN A 624 0.44 -20.46 -20.44
C ASN A 624 0.98 -19.22 -19.73
N TYR A 625 1.80 -19.43 -18.71
CA TYR A 625 2.34 -18.37 -17.87
C TYR A 625 3.74 -18.69 -17.34
N ALA A 626 4.45 -17.64 -16.94
CA ALA A 626 5.73 -17.72 -16.24
C ALA A 626 5.81 -16.64 -15.16
N PHE A 627 6.69 -16.82 -14.18
CA PHE A 627 7.01 -15.76 -13.22
C PHE A 627 8.21 -14.96 -13.73
N GLN A 628 8.14 -13.64 -13.62
CA GLN A 628 9.18 -12.76 -14.13
C GLN A 628 9.90 -12.05 -12.98
N PRO A 629 10.97 -12.62 -12.42
CA PRO A 629 11.84 -11.91 -11.49
C PRO A 629 12.82 -10.97 -12.20
N HIS A 630 13.36 -10.00 -11.46
CA HIS A 630 14.46 -9.12 -11.87
C HIS A 630 15.71 -9.38 -11.01
N GLN A 631 16.89 -9.17 -11.60
CA GLN A 631 18.15 -9.29 -10.87
C GLN A 631 19.25 -8.39 -11.45
N TYR A 632 19.66 -7.41 -10.66
CA TYR A 632 20.86 -6.61 -10.92
C TYR A 632 22.06 -7.11 -10.10
N LEU A 633 23.27 -6.78 -10.56
CA LEU A 633 24.51 -7.34 -10.03
C LEU A 633 25.22 -6.43 -9.03
N ASP A 634 24.73 -5.21 -8.80
CA ASP A 634 25.25 -4.28 -7.79
C ASP A 634 25.01 -4.76 -6.35
N SER A 635 25.61 -4.08 -5.36
CA SER A 635 25.67 -4.58 -3.97
C SER A 635 24.31 -4.86 -3.33
N ASN A 636 23.31 -4.03 -3.61
CA ASN A 636 21.93 -4.19 -3.14
C ASN A 636 20.97 -4.77 -4.20
N GLY A 637 21.46 -5.08 -5.40
CA GLY A 637 20.65 -5.61 -6.50
C GLY A 637 19.63 -4.62 -7.07
N SER A 638 19.87 -3.30 -6.92
CA SER A 638 18.97 -2.24 -7.37
C SER A 638 19.14 -1.81 -8.82
N GLY A 639 20.29 -2.11 -9.43
CA GLY A 639 20.60 -1.61 -10.78
C GLY A 639 20.86 -0.10 -10.81
N THR A 640 21.37 0.49 -9.72
CA THR A 640 21.71 1.92 -9.71
C THR A 640 23.19 2.18 -9.96
N LEU A 641 24.03 1.16 -9.80
CA LEU A 641 25.48 1.23 -10.00
C LEU A 641 25.93 0.30 -11.12
N GLY A 642 26.92 0.76 -11.90
CA GLY A 642 27.56 -0.08 -12.93
C GLY A 642 28.42 -1.21 -12.36
N SER A 643 28.85 -1.12 -11.10
CA SER A 643 29.73 -2.10 -10.48
C SER A 643 28.96 -3.34 -10.02
N CYS A 644 29.62 -4.50 -10.13
CA CYS A 644 29.06 -5.78 -9.72
C CYS A 644 29.64 -6.25 -8.38
N ALA A 645 28.80 -6.83 -7.54
CA ALA A 645 29.19 -7.40 -6.26
C ALA A 645 29.59 -8.87 -6.43
N VAL A 646 30.58 -9.30 -5.63
CA VAL A 646 31.03 -10.69 -5.56
C VAL A 646 29.85 -11.60 -5.21
N ASN A 647 29.72 -12.70 -5.95
CA ASN A 647 28.66 -13.71 -5.83
C ASN A 647 27.25 -13.22 -6.22
N SER A 648 27.12 -12.07 -6.89
CA SER A 648 25.83 -11.59 -7.38
C SER A 648 25.17 -12.55 -8.39
N ASN A 649 25.96 -13.34 -9.13
CA ASN A 649 25.45 -14.41 -10.00
C ASN A 649 24.65 -15.50 -9.27
N SER A 650 24.98 -15.76 -8.01
CA SER A 650 24.38 -16.84 -7.21
C SER A 650 23.01 -16.46 -6.66
N ARG A 651 22.62 -15.18 -6.76
CA ARG A 651 21.38 -14.63 -6.20
C ARG A 651 20.10 -15.26 -6.77
N ILE A 652 20.14 -15.78 -7.99
CA ILE A 652 18.97 -16.44 -8.61
C ILE A 652 18.77 -17.89 -8.13
N SER A 653 19.65 -18.44 -7.29
CA SER A 653 19.62 -19.87 -6.89
C SER A 653 18.37 -20.25 -6.11
N SER A 654 17.93 -19.39 -5.17
CA SER A 654 16.76 -19.68 -4.33
C SER A 654 15.48 -19.82 -5.17
N ILE A 655 15.20 -18.84 -6.03
CA ILE A 655 14.02 -18.87 -6.89
C ILE A 655 14.09 -19.98 -7.94
N THR A 656 15.29 -20.29 -8.46
CA THR A 656 15.49 -21.43 -9.38
C THR A 656 15.05 -22.74 -8.73
N ASN A 657 15.48 -22.99 -7.49
CA ASN A 657 15.10 -24.20 -6.75
C ASN A 657 13.61 -24.22 -6.41
N TRP A 658 13.03 -23.08 -6.05
CA TRP A 658 11.59 -22.96 -5.83
C TRP A 658 10.80 -23.30 -7.09
N ALA A 659 11.19 -22.75 -8.25
CA ALA A 659 10.51 -23.00 -9.51
C ALA A 659 10.58 -24.47 -9.90
N ARG A 660 11.76 -25.09 -9.78
CA ARG A 660 11.96 -26.52 -10.05
C ARG A 660 11.11 -27.41 -9.15
N THR A 661 11.06 -27.09 -7.86
CA THR A 661 10.26 -27.84 -6.86
C THR A 661 8.75 -27.74 -7.13
N ASN A 662 8.29 -26.58 -7.61
CA ASN A 662 6.86 -26.30 -7.80
C ASN A 662 6.40 -26.44 -9.26
N GLY A 663 7.27 -26.95 -10.16
CA GLY A 663 6.96 -27.11 -11.58
C GLY A 663 6.63 -25.79 -12.29
N LYS A 664 7.27 -24.69 -11.91
CA LYS A 664 7.04 -23.35 -12.45
C LYS A 664 8.14 -22.96 -13.44
N LYS A 665 7.81 -22.05 -14.36
CA LYS A 665 8.75 -21.45 -15.31
C LYS A 665 9.07 -20.02 -14.92
N LEU A 666 10.31 -19.60 -15.17
CA LEU A 666 10.85 -18.28 -14.84
C LEU A 666 11.36 -17.59 -16.11
N PHE A 667 11.15 -16.28 -16.23
CA PHE A 667 11.76 -15.44 -17.26
C PHE A 667 12.46 -14.26 -16.59
N LEU A 668 13.76 -14.06 -16.80
CA LEU A 668 14.47 -12.96 -16.13
C LEU A 668 14.23 -11.63 -16.87
N GLY A 669 13.20 -10.89 -16.45
CA GLY A 669 12.70 -9.70 -17.17
C GLY A 669 13.69 -8.53 -17.21
N GLU A 670 14.51 -8.41 -16.17
CA GLU A 670 15.56 -7.39 -16.13
C GLU A 670 16.84 -7.96 -15.52
N ILE A 671 17.93 -7.76 -16.26
CA ILE A 671 19.29 -7.99 -15.83
C ILE A 671 20.22 -6.99 -16.52
N ALA A 672 21.20 -6.49 -15.80
CA ALA A 672 22.19 -5.57 -16.34
C ALA A 672 23.52 -5.67 -15.60
N TRP A 673 24.59 -5.23 -16.26
CA TRP A 673 25.91 -5.07 -15.68
C TRP A 673 26.64 -3.90 -16.34
N GLY A 674 27.58 -3.28 -15.63
CA GLY A 674 28.42 -2.24 -16.20
C GLY A 674 29.49 -2.82 -17.12
N ASP A 675 30.03 -1.96 -17.99
CA ASP A 675 31.22 -2.24 -18.80
C ASP A 675 32.39 -2.62 -17.88
N ASP A 676 32.91 -3.84 -18.05
CA ASP A 676 33.96 -4.44 -17.23
C ASP A 676 35.35 -3.85 -17.50
N SER A 677 35.50 -3.06 -18.56
CA SER A 677 36.73 -2.32 -18.89
C SER A 677 36.85 -1.00 -18.12
N ILE A 678 35.76 -0.54 -17.48
CA ILE A 678 35.77 0.66 -16.64
C ILE A 678 36.31 0.31 -15.25
N ALA A 679 37.28 1.10 -14.77
CA ALA A 679 37.88 0.92 -13.45
C ALA A 679 36.80 0.90 -12.34
N GLY A 680 36.81 -0.16 -11.52
CA GLY A 680 35.82 -0.40 -10.47
C GLY A 680 34.66 -1.35 -10.87
N ASN A 681 34.58 -1.75 -12.15
CA ASN A 681 33.57 -2.70 -12.66
C ASN A 681 34.16 -4.07 -13.02
N GLU A 682 35.43 -4.34 -12.74
CA GLU A 682 36.14 -5.54 -13.19
C GLU A 682 35.46 -6.83 -12.71
N GLN A 683 34.78 -6.78 -11.55
CA GLN A 683 34.01 -7.90 -11.01
C GLN A 683 32.85 -8.31 -11.93
N CYS A 684 32.31 -7.40 -12.76
CA CYS A 684 31.21 -7.71 -13.68
C CYS A 684 31.57 -8.83 -14.64
N ALA A 685 32.82 -8.88 -15.13
CA ALA A 685 33.33 -9.94 -16.00
C ALA A 685 33.05 -11.35 -15.46
N VAL A 686 33.20 -11.54 -14.15
CA VAL A 686 32.96 -12.83 -13.48
C VAL A 686 31.46 -13.06 -13.30
N GLU A 687 30.76 -12.04 -12.81
CA GLU A 687 29.37 -12.18 -12.39
C GLU A 687 28.42 -12.37 -13.57
N TYR A 688 28.57 -11.59 -14.66
CA TYR A 688 27.70 -11.75 -15.83
C TYR A 688 27.93 -13.11 -16.50
N GLN A 689 29.18 -13.56 -16.67
CA GLN A 689 29.45 -14.84 -17.34
C GLN A 689 28.80 -16.02 -16.60
N GLN A 690 28.88 -16.01 -15.27
CA GLN A 690 28.30 -17.06 -14.44
C GLN A 690 26.77 -17.03 -14.48
N ILE A 691 26.14 -15.86 -14.32
CA ILE A 691 24.67 -15.79 -14.35
C ILE A 691 24.12 -16.09 -15.74
N MET A 692 24.77 -15.63 -16.81
CA MET A 692 24.37 -15.94 -18.18
C MET A 692 24.52 -17.43 -18.49
N THR A 693 25.59 -18.08 -18.03
CA THR A 693 25.75 -19.54 -18.14
C THR A 693 24.61 -20.28 -17.42
N ARG A 694 24.20 -19.80 -16.25
CA ARG A 694 23.06 -20.39 -15.53
C ARG A 694 21.76 -20.26 -16.31
N LEU A 695 21.45 -19.07 -16.80
CA LEU A 695 20.21 -18.81 -17.54
C LEU A 695 20.16 -19.56 -18.88
N THR A 696 21.30 -19.73 -19.55
CA THR A 696 21.34 -20.26 -20.93
C THR A 696 21.75 -21.72 -21.02
N VAL A 697 22.31 -22.31 -19.96
CA VAL A 697 22.83 -23.69 -19.98
C VAL A 697 22.45 -24.45 -18.71
N SER A 698 22.80 -23.97 -17.52
CA SER A 698 22.74 -24.81 -16.31
C SER A 698 21.35 -24.98 -15.72
N ASP A 699 20.48 -23.97 -15.86
CA ASP A 699 19.15 -23.92 -15.25
C ASP A 699 18.04 -23.65 -16.30
N ASP A 700 18.29 -23.99 -17.59
CA ASP A 700 17.36 -23.77 -18.71
C ASP A 700 16.12 -24.70 -18.67
N ASP A 701 16.07 -25.63 -17.70
CA ASP A 701 14.91 -26.45 -17.41
C ASP A 701 13.77 -25.65 -16.75
N VAL A 702 14.09 -24.56 -16.06
CA VAL A 702 13.10 -23.66 -15.42
C VAL A 702 13.17 -22.23 -15.95
N TRP A 703 14.34 -21.75 -16.39
CA TRP A 703 14.49 -20.44 -17.02
C TRP A 703 14.22 -20.53 -18.52
N ILE A 704 13.18 -19.82 -18.97
CA ILE A 704 12.72 -19.80 -20.36
C ILE A 704 13.22 -18.56 -21.12
N GLY A 705 14.11 -17.77 -20.53
CA GLY A 705 14.69 -16.62 -21.21
C GLY A 705 15.05 -15.46 -20.29
N TYR A 706 15.52 -14.39 -20.90
CA TYR A 706 15.87 -13.15 -20.21
C TYR A 706 15.78 -11.94 -21.16
N THR A 707 15.66 -10.74 -20.58
CA THR A 707 15.82 -9.47 -21.29
C THR A 707 16.82 -8.57 -20.57
N TYR A 708 17.84 -8.10 -21.30
CA TYR A 708 18.84 -7.18 -20.76
C TYR A 708 18.26 -5.77 -20.59
N TRP A 709 18.58 -5.08 -19.50
CA TRP A 709 18.23 -3.67 -19.26
C TRP A 709 19.49 -2.78 -19.39
N GLY A 710 19.56 -1.72 -20.18
CA GLY A 710 18.50 -1.07 -20.96
C GLY A 710 18.97 -0.67 -22.36
N ALA A 711 18.06 -0.82 -23.32
CA ALA A 711 18.16 -0.33 -24.68
C ALA A 711 17.04 0.68 -24.96
N GLY A 712 17.14 1.39 -26.08
CA GLY A 712 16.18 2.42 -26.52
C GLY A 712 16.87 3.75 -26.77
N GLN A 713 16.51 4.43 -27.86
CA GLN A 713 17.24 5.60 -28.38
C GLN A 713 17.24 6.86 -27.49
N PHE A 714 16.64 6.79 -26.30
CA PHE A 714 16.46 7.91 -25.39
C PHE A 714 17.34 7.84 -24.14
N TRP A 715 18.15 6.78 -23.97
CA TRP A 715 19.10 6.70 -22.86
C TRP A 715 20.22 7.74 -22.97
N ALA A 716 20.54 8.38 -21.83
CA ALA A 716 21.66 9.30 -21.74
C ALA A 716 23.00 8.58 -22.00
N ALA A 717 23.96 9.27 -22.62
CA ALA A 717 25.25 8.67 -23.00
C ALA A 717 26.04 8.08 -21.80
N GLY A 718 25.87 8.61 -20.60
CA GLY A 718 26.52 8.13 -19.38
C GLY A 718 25.72 7.09 -18.58
N TYR A 719 24.61 6.57 -19.13
CA TYR A 719 23.84 5.54 -18.45
C TYR A 719 24.65 4.23 -18.40
N PRO A 720 24.90 3.64 -17.21
CA PRO A 720 25.90 2.57 -17.04
C PRO A 720 25.54 1.27 -17.77
N PHE A 721 24.26 1.07 -18.10
CA PHE A 721 23.75 -0.14 -18.75
C PHE A 721 23.29 0.09 -20.19
N LYS A 722 23.65 1.22 -20.80
CA LYS A 722 23.21 1.56 -22.16
C LYS A 722 23.74 0.55 -23.18
N LEU A 723 22.85 -0.12 -23.90
CA LEU A 723 23.20 -0.96 -25.06
C LEU A 723 23.30 -0.19 -26.37
N ASP A 724 22.69 0.98 -26.45
CA ASP A 724 22.53 1.66 -27.72
C ASP A 724 23.87 2.19 -28.27
N PRO A 725 24.16 1.96 -29.56
CA PRO A 725 25.31 2.56 -30.21
C PRO A 725 25.13 4.09 -30.34
N SER A 726 26.18 4.79 -30.78
CA SER A 726 26.07 6.22 -31.12
C SER A 726 25.30 6.47 -32.44
N ALA A 727 25.18 5.44 -33.29
CA ALA A 727 24.37 5.42 -34.51
C ALA A 727 23.87 3.98 -34.80
N TYR A 728 22.62 3.85 -35.28
CA TYR A 728 21.95 2.55 -35.49
C TYR A 728 22.12 1.97 -36.90
N ASP A 729 22.84 2.66 -37.79
CA ASP A 729 23.08 2.24 -39.17
C ASP A 729 24.23 1.24 -39.33
N GLY A 730 24.82 0.80 -38.20
CA GLY A 730 25.96 -0.13 -38.17
C GLY A 730 27.29 0.52 -38.56
N SER A 731 27.35 1.84 -38.72
CA SER A 731 28.60 2.56 -39.04
C SER A 731 29.55 2.72 -37.84
N VAL A 732 29.03 2.50 -36.63
CA VAL A 732 29.79 2.63 -35.38
C VAL A 732 29.84 1.29 -34.64
N PRO A 733 30.92 1.02 -33.86
CA PRO A 733 30.99 -0.18 -33.04
C PRO A 733 29.87 -0.23 -31.99
N ASP A 734 29.43 -1.44 -31.66
CA ASP A 734 28.53 -1.69 -30.55
C ASP A 734 29.21 -1.39 -29.20
N THR A 735 28.42 -1.27 -28.13
CA THR A 735 28.96 -1.16 -26.76
C THR A 735 29.60 -2.48 -26.31
N GLN A 736 30.47 -2.41 -25.31
CA GLN A 736 31.11 -3.60 -24.73
C GLN A 736 30.06 -4.62 -24.25
N GLN A 737 29.03 -4.16 -23.55
CA GLN A 737 27.95 -5.00 -23.05
C GLN A 737 27.13 -5.67 -24.17
N MET A 738 26.97 -5.02 -25.33
CA MET A 738 26.34 -5.65 -26.49
C MET A 738 27.16 -6.85 -26.98
N TYR A 739 28.48 -6.73 -27.10
CA TYR A 739 29.33 -7.86 -27.49
C TYR A 739 29.23 -9.02 -26.50
N GLU A 740 29.26 -8.72 -25.21
CA GLU A 740 29.13 -9.72 -24.14
C GLU A 740 27.78 -10.43 -24.19
N LEU A 741 26.71 -9.68 -24.39
CA LEU A 741 25.35 -10.20 -24.48
C LEU A 741 25.17 -11.16 -25.67
N LEU A 742 25.78 -10.84 -26.82
CA LEU A 742 25.69 -11.64 -28.02
C LEU A 742 26.38 -13.01 -27.90
N LEU A 743 27.31 -13.18 -26.96
CA LEU A 743 27.91 -14.50 -26.66
C LEU A 743 26.89 -15.49 -26.08
N TYR A 744 25.81 -14.99 -25.48
CA TYR A 744 24.78 -15.76 -24.79
C TYR A 744 23.42 -15.69 -25.48
N ASN A 745 23.33 -15.04 -26.65
CA ASN A 745 22.08 -14.92 -27.39
C ASN A 745 21.62 -16.31 -27.88
N ARG A 746 20.45 -16.73 -27.42
CA ARG A 746 19.84 -18.05 -27.67
C ARG A 746 18.35 -17.91 -27.96
N PHE A 747 17.90 -18.66 -28.95
CA PHE A 747 16.49 -18.85 -29.23
C PHE A 747 16.19 -20.31 -29.48
N THR A 748 15.06 -20.77 -28.96
CA THR A 748 14.50 -22.09 -29.23
C THR A 748 12.99 -21.91 -29.45
N ALA A 749 12.57 -22.13 -30.69
CA ALA A 749 11.21 -21.93 -31.16
C ALA A 749 10.25 -23.00 -30.63
#